data_AF-A0A7C9CQC9-F1
#
_entry.id   AF-A0A7C9CQC9-F1
#
_cell.length_a   1.000
_cell.length_b   1.000
_cell.length_c   1.000
_cell.angle_alpha   90.00
_cell.angle_beta   90.00
_cell.angle_gamma   90.00
#
_symmetry.space_group_name_H-M   'P 1'
#
loop_
_entity.id
_entity.type
_entity.pdbx_description
1 polymer ?
#
loop_
_entity_poly.entity_id
_entity_poly.type
_entity_poly.pdbx_seq_one_letter_code
_entity_poly.pdbx_strand_id
1 'polypeptide(L)'
;MFTPQRKPLWTPATSAPMTEPRASASRFVNNTAAALKGKAVAFIDGPPPPPPPLGSLADDSFVGRLDGGNLDDWRRFKDAGLLDESAMERKDREALLEKVSRVEKELFDYQYNMGLLLIEKNNLASKNEELGQVVAESQEILKREQTAHLIAISEAEKREENLMKALDIEKKCVTDLERALRDMREEHSKIKDTSKATVADINTQMEVLETRRMELEAKSQSVNAKLAEVDRKTSELDRRLKDLEARENILKMEHLTLTQERQIHESYFRKQKEDLLEWERKLQEAEQRLCDSRSTLNAREEKLHETEKISKEKESKLAELQRKIDLANATLKKMEDDINNQSTELSLKEKKAESVRYNLEVREKQLKEKEERLNARQEEELQKLLSEQKAILDTKMHEFESEMNQKRKSFEVELKSREQAVGQRETEINHLEAKIGKREQALEKKLERVKEKERDVEVKVKGLKEQEKCLKAEEKRLQAEREQLKADIERLLDLKEEIEKLKADLRKQELQIEEERKNLGNLEVERSEYLRLQLNLKQEIGNVRRQNELIEKEVEDLKLQREKFEKDWEALDEKRAAVDNELKILSEEKACFEKLRNSEEERLKKKQTEVEEYIQQETESIRLEKESFEATMKHEKLMLSQKAENEHSRMLQDYERRRENLEIDIQKRKQEWEKLVQEKERAFEEMRSREMKAINHLKEDAKNRKEEMETERHRMEKERQEIELNKKQLEETSIDISKDIEAARMGKIGAGKGKSF
;
A
#
# COMPACT_ATOMS: atom_id res chain seq x y z
N MET A 1 -31.62 42.88 20.94
CA MET A 1 -32.56 43.76 21.68
C MET A 1 -31.81 44.45 22.81
N PHE A 2 -32.30 45.60 23.28
CA PHE A 2 -31.92 46.31 24.52
C PHE A 2 -30.45 46.29 25.01
N THR A 3 -29.72 47.31 24.55
CA THR A 3 -28.89 48.22 25.37
C THR A 3 -29.70 48.84 26.54
N PRO A 4 -29.13 49.53 27.58
CA PRO A 4 -27.94 50.41 27.52
C PRO A 4 -27.04 50.36 28.82
N GLN A 5 -26.08 51.25 29.13
CA GLN A 5 -25.64 52.53 28.53
C GLN A 5 -24.17 52.91 28.85
N ARG A 6 -23.44 53.43 27.83
CA ARG A 6 -22.31 54.40 27.81
C ARG A 6 -21.03 54.28 28.69
N LYS A 7 -19.94 54.76 28.08
CA LYS A 7 -18.54 54.97 28.57
C LYS A 7 -18.34 56.44 29.07
N PRO A 8 -17.12 56.94 29.41
CA PRO A 8 -16.09 56.49 30.38
C PRO A 8 -15.51 57.68 31.25
N LEU A 9 -14.32 57.48 31.86
CA LEU A 9 -13.17 58.41 32.02
C LEU A 9 -12.69 58.74 33.48
N TRP A 10 -11.40 59.09 33.55
CA TRP A 10 -10.46 59.34 34.67
C TRP A 10 -10.90 59.97 36.01
N THR A 11 -10.06 59.65 37.00
CA THR A 11 -9.71 60.40 38.24
C THR A 11 -8.17 60.31 38.43
N PRO A 12 -7.46 61.04 39.34
CA PRO A 12 -7.95 61.85 40.47
C PRO A 12 -7.24 63.23 40.69
N ALA A 13 -7.37 63.79 41.90
CA ALA A 13 -6.51 64.79 42.59
C ALA A 13 -6.82 66.31 42.47
N THR A 14 -7.82 66.73 43.25
CA THR A 14 -7.76 67.78 44.29
C THR A 14 -7.00 69.10 44.05
N SER A 15 -7.77 70.21 44.01
CA SER A 15 -7.39 71.51 44.58
C SER A 15 -8.66 72.29 45.02
N ALA A 16 -8.49 73.34 45.83
CA ALA A 16 -9.55 74.18 46.43
C ALA A 16 -9.14 75.67 46.34
N PRO A 17 -9.85 76.69 46.90
CA PRO A 17 -11.17 76.72 47.56
C PRO A 17 -12.10 77.87 47.01
N MET A 18 -13.28 78.11 47.61
CA MET A 18 -13.86 79.47 47.79
C MET A 18 -14.97 79.55 48.87
N THR A 19 -14.84 80.54 49.76
CA THR A 19 -15.84 81.41 50.45
C THR A 19 -17.20 80.89 51.01
N GLU A 20 -17.29 80.87 52.35
CA GLU A 20 -18.45 81.27 53.22
C GLU A 20 -19.85 80.59 53.13
N PRO A 21 -20.79 80.81 54.10
CA PRO A 21 -20.68 81.36 55.48
C PRO A 21 -21.39 80.50 56.57
N ARG A 22 -21.47 81.03 57.82
CA ARG A 22 -22.54 80.81 58.84
C ARG A 22 -22.53 79.48 59.64
N ALA A 23 -22.93 79.39 60.93
CA ALA A 23 -22.83 80.22 62.15
C ALA A 23 -23.47 79.43 63.34
N SER A 24 -23.20 79.84 64.60
CA SER A 24 -23.74 79.28 65.87
C SER A 24 -23.21 77.87 66.24
N ALA A 25 -23.12 77.42 67.51
CA ALA A 25 -23.62 77.93 68.81
C ALA A 25 -22.74 77.37 69.98
N SER A 26 -22.74 77.86 71.24
CA SER A 26 -23.07 79.18 71.82
C SER A 26 -22.81 79.23 73.36
N ARG A 27 -21.84 80.06 73.82
CA ARG A 27 -21.69 80.60 75.20
C ARG A 27 -21.20 79.63 76.31
N PHE A 28 -20.67 80.11 77.44
CA PHE A 28 -20.43 81.50 77.93
C PHE A 28 -18.92 81.85 77.85
N VAL A 29 -18.25 82.79 78.54
CA VAL A 29 -18.49 83.76 79.65
C VAL A 29 -17.41 84.88 79.50
N ASN A 30 -17.40 86.10 80.07
CA ASN A 30 -18.13 86.75 81.17
C ASN A 30 -18.36 88.28 80.90
N ASN A 31 -18.96 88.96 81.87
CA ASN A 31 -19.08 90.42 82.05
C ASN A 31 -17.74 91.11 82.39
N THR A 32 -17.49 92.42 82.21
CA THR A 32 -18.19 93.59 81.59
C THR A 32 -17.21 94.79 81.56
N ALA A 33 -17.39 95.93 80.88
CA ALA A 33 -18.06 96.33 79.62
C ALA A 33 -17.99 97.88 79.47
N ALA A 34 -18.38 98.42 78.30
CA ALA A 34 -18.89 99.79 78.06
C ALA A 34 -17.89 100.98 78.15
N ALA A 35 -18.00 102.06 77.35
CA ALA A 35 -18.90 102.35 76.20
C ALA A 35 -18.23 103.31 75.19
N LEU A 36 -18.81 103.43 73.98
CA LEU A 36 -18.47 104.44 72.97
C LEU A 36 -19.70 104.86 72.14
N LYS A 37 -19.66 106.08 71.58
CA LYS A 37 -20.55 106.74 70.59
C LYS A 37 -21.83 107.44 71.10
N GLY A 38 -21.92 108.72 70.73
CA GLY A 38 -23.11 109.54 70.51
C GLY A 38 -22.86 110.43 69.27
N LYS A 39 -23.88 111.06 68.66
CA LYS A 39 -23.75 111.71 67.33
C LYS A 39 -24.70 112.90 67.13
N ALA A 40 -24.22 113.91 66.38
CA ALA A 40 -24.95 114.98 65.65
C ALA A 40 -25.22 116.36 66.31
N VAL A 41 -24.50 117.38 65.77
CA VAL A 41 -25.00 118.60 65.08
C VAL A 41 -25.86 119.67 65.81
N ALA A 42 -25.35 120.92 65.74
CA ALA A 42 -26.01 122.26 65.61
C ALA A 42 -26.24 123.22 66.82
N PHE A 43 -25.67 124.43 66.63
CA PHE A 43 -26.14 125.80 66.96
C PHE A 43 -26.27 126.36 68.41
N ILE A 44 -25.45 127.39 68.67
CA ILE A 44 -25.70 128.72 69.30
C ILE A 44 -26.92 128.89 70.23
N ASP A 45 -26.68 129.16 71.53
CA ASP A 45 -26.93 130.47 72.17
C ASP A 45 -26.33 130.55 73.61
N GLY A 46 -26.43 131.70 74.31
CA GLY A 46 -26.01 131.88 75.73
C GLY A 46 -26.27 133.29 76.30
N PRO A 47 -25.74 133.69 77.49
CA PRO A 47 -25.02 132.95 78.53
C PRO A 47 -25.94 132.63 79.75
N PRO A 48 -26.05 133.34 80.92
CA PRO A 48 -25.25 134.37 81.61
C PRO A 48 -24.67 133.93 83.01
N PRO A 49 -23.69 134.65 83.60
CA PRO A 49 -23.07 134.32 84.90
C PRO A 49 -23.50 135.23 86.10
N PRO A 50 -23.44 134.75 87.38
CA PRO A 50 -23.74 135.53 88.59
C PRO A 50 -22.48 136.04 89.38
N PRO A 51 -22.60 137.06 90.29
CA PRO A 51 -21.44 137.81 90.83
C PRO A 51 -21.62 138.22 92.34
N PRO A 52 -21.21 139.39 92.89
CA PRO A 52 -20.24 140.47 92.53
C PRO A 52 -19.34 140.88 93.75
N PRO A 53 -18.84 142.13 93.94
CA PRO A 53 -18.44 143.26 93.05
C PRO A 53 -16.93 143.64 93.20
N LEU A 54 -16.23 144.47 92.39
CA LEU A 54 -16.39 145.25 91.13
C LEU A 54 -14.94 145.41 90.52
N GLY A 55 -14.52 146.25 89.55
CA GLY A 55 -15.07 147.38 88.79
C GLY A 55 -14.66 148.78 89.33
N SER A 56 -14.56 149.89 88.56
CA SER A 56 -14.66 150.13 87.11
C SER A 56 -14.36 151.62 86.75
N LEU A 57 -14.05 151.89 85.46
CA LEU A 57 -14.36 153.11 84.66
C LEU A 57 -13.58 154.47 84.76
N ALA A 58 -13.13 154.89 83.56
CA ALA A 58 -13.34 156.18 82.86
C ALA A 58 -12.42 157.42 83.04
N ASP A 59 -12.17 158.08 81.90
CA ASP A 59 -11.73 159.48 81.75
C ASP A 59 -12.84 160.48 82.09
N ASP A 60 -12.48 161.68 82.56
CA ASP A 60 -12.64 162.94 81.80
C ASP A 60 -11.72 164.03 82.40
N SER A 61 -11.91 165.32 82.06
CA SER A 61 -10.81 166.27 81.90
C SER A 61 -11.02 167.68 82.48
N PHE A 62 -9.91 168.43 82.50
CA PHE A 62 -9.82 169.91 82.35
C PHE A 62 -10.08 170.87 83.55
N VAL A 63 -8.97 171.33 84.14
CA VAL A 63 -8.57 172.73 84.45
C VAL A 63 -9.60 173.76 84.99
N GLY A 64 -9.28 174.33 86.16
CA GLY A 64 -9.40 175.78 86.44
C GLY A 64 -9.35 176.17 87.93
N ARG A 65 -8.98 177.39 88.35
CA ARG A 65 -8.05 178.42 87.81
C ARG A 65 -7.74 179.43 88.95
N LEU A 66 -6.53 179.99 88.96
CA LEU A 66 -5.98 181.07 89.83
C LEU A 66 -6.97 182.14 90.38
N ASP A 67 -6.74 182.56 91.63
CA ASP A 67 -6.49 183.98 92.00
C ASP A 67 -5.71 184.09 93.36
N GLY A 68 -5.32 185.28 93.85
CA GLY A 68 -4.59 185.41 95.13
C GLY A 68 -4.46 186.80 95.80
N GLY A 69 -3.95 186.83 97.04
CA GLY A 69 -3.76 188.01 97.92
C GLY A 69 -4.93 188.29 98.90
N ASN A 70 -4.80 189.04 100.01
CA ASN A 70 -3.63 189.66 100.65
C ASN A 70 -3.89 190.04 102.15
N LEU A 71 -2.81 190.18 102.95
CA LEU A 71 -2.59 190.86 104.28
C LEU A 71 -3.64 190.90 105.45
N ASP A 72 -3.16 190.51 106.65
CA ASP A 72 -3.31 191.04 108.04
C ASP A 72 -4.64 191.58 108.66
N ASP A 73 -4.91 191.27 109.96
CA ASP A 73 -4.92 192.28 111.09
C ASP A 73 -5.16 191.72 112.54
N TRP A 74 -4.13 191.09 113.14
CA TRP A 74 -3.60 191.37 114.49
C TRP A 74 -4.40 191.41 115.84
N ARG A 75 -5.73 191.28 115.94
CA ARG A 75 -6.47 191.88 117.10
C ARG A 75 -7.05 190.99 118.24
N ARG A 76 -6.50 189.81 118.61
CA ARG A 76 -7.00 189.01 119.78
C ARG A 76 -5.94 188.41 120.71
N PHE A 77 -4.94 189.20 121.11
CA PHE A 77 -3.80 188.77 121.95
C PHE A 77 -3.92 189.16 123.45
N LYS A 78 -5.10 189.47 124.00
CA LYS A 78 -5.19 190.36 125.19
C LYS A 78 -5.68 189.79 126.53
N ASP A 79 -6.42 188.67 126.56
CA ASP A 79 -7.36 188.40 127.67
C ASP A 79 -7.06 187.13 128.53
N ALA A 80 -5.80 186.64 128.62
CA ALA A 80 -5.50 185.36 129.31
C ALA A 80 -4.24 185.29 130.21
N GLY A 81 -3.55 186.41 130.48
CA GLY A 81 -2.62 186.56 131.62
C GLY A 81 -1.32 185.73 131.62
N LEU A 82 -0.21 186.36 131.22
CA LEU A 82 1.14 185.96 131.65
C LEU A 82 1.41 186.53 133.06
N LEU A 83 2.10 185.78 133.93
CA LEU A 83 3.06 186.20 135.00
C LEU A 83 3.14 185.19 136.18
N ASP A 84 3.53 183.93 135.90
CA ASP A 84 4.10 183.01 136.89
C ASP A 84 5.13 182.10 136.20
N GLU A 85 6.39 182.20 136.63
CA GLU A 85 7.53 181.50 136.05
C GLU A 85 7.50 179.98 136.35
N SER A 86 6.92 179.59 137.50
CA SER A 86 6.88 178.21 137.98
C SER A 86 5.95 177.30 137.16
N ALA A 87 5.08 177.88 136.32
CA ALA A 87 4.15 177.16 135.45
C ALA A 87 4.75 176.72 134.11
N MET A 88 5.88 177.31 133.70
CA MET A 88 6.53 177.03 132.41
C MET A 88 7.33 175.72 132.47
N GLU A 89 8.20 175.60 133.47
CA GLU A 89 9.10 174.45 133.72
C GLU A 89 8.40 173.08 133.84
N ARG A 90 7.10 173.06 134.16
CA ARG A 90 6.31 171.81 134.22
C ARG A 90 5.93 171.31 132.83
N LYS A 91 5.53 172.20 131.93
CA LYS A 91 5.09 171.86 130.57
C LYS A 91 6.24 171.34 129.71
N ASP A 92 7.43 171.91 129.87
CA ASP A 92 8.62 171.47 129.13
C ASP A 92 9.05 170.04 129.49
N ARG A 93 8.86 169.62 130.76
CA ARG A 93 9.14 168.24 131.18
C ARG A 93 8.12 167.24 130.62
N GLU A 94 6.85 167.61 130.54
CA GLU A 94 5.79 166.77 129.93
C GLU A 94 6.04 166.56 128.42
N ALA A 95 6.42 167.62 127.70
CA ALA A 95 6.72 167.55 126.26
C ALA A 95 7.92 166.64 125.91
N LEU A 96 8.89 166.49 126.81
CA LEU A 96 10.02 165.57 126.63
C LEU A 96 9.60 164.10 126.81
N LEU A 97 8.77 163.78 127.80
CA LEU A 97 8.24 162.43 127.99
C LEU A 97 7.38 161.98 126.80
N GLU A 98 6.55 162.89 126.25
CA GLU A 98 5.76 162.61 125.04
C GLU A 98 6.63 162.44 123.78
N LYS A 99 7.88 162.93 123.76
CA LYS A 99 8.84 162.62 122.69
C LYS A 99 9.47 161.24 122.86
N VAL A 100 9.89 160.89 124.07
CA VAL A 100 10.47 159.56 124.36
C VAL A 100 9.48 158.45 124.00
N SER A 101 8.23 158.53 124.44
CA SER A 101 7.21 157.50 124.15
C SER A 101 6.84 157.38 122.66
N ARG A 102 7.09 158.41 121.84
CA ARG A 102 6.98 158.30 120.36
C ARG A 102 8.14 157.50 119.78
N VAL A 103 9.37 157.87 120.12
CA VAL A 103 10.58 157.18 119.63
C VAL A 103 10.62 155.71 120.08
N GLU A 104 10.14 155.40 121.29
CA GLU A 104 10.00 154.01 121.76
C GLU A 104 9.01 153.20 120.91
N LYS A 105 7.85 153.77 120.57
CA LYS A 105 6.86 153.12 119.69
C LYS A 105 7.39 152.93 118.27
N GLU A 106 7.98 153.98 117.69
CA GLU A 106 8.63 153.92 116.38
C GLU A 106 9.72 152.83 116.36
N LEU A 107 10.52 152.70 117.42
CA LEU A 107 11.52 151.64 117.57
C LEU A 107 10.87 150.23 117.63
N PHE A 108 9.78 150.05 118.38
CA PHE A 108 9.06 148.79 118.42
C PHE A 108 8.42 148.45 117.07
N ASP A 109 7.82 149.41 116.37
CA ASP A 109 7.25 149.23 115.04
C ASP A 109 8.35 148.87 114.02
N TYR A 110 9.51 149.52 114.08
CA TYR A 110 10.68 149.14 113.26
C TYR A 110 11.18 147.72 113.58
N GLN A 111 11.25 147.33 114.86
CA GLN A 111 11.64 145.97 115.25
C GLN A 111 10.62 144.91 114.80
N TYR A 112 9.32 145.20 114.92
CA TYR A 112 8.24 144.32 114.47
C TYR A 112 8.25 144.14 112.96
N ASN A 113 8.36 145.23 112.20
CA ASN A 113 8.46 145.20 110.74
C ASN A 113 9.75 144.48 110.27
N MET A 114 10.88 144.66 110.98
CA MET A 114 12.11 143.90 110.72
C MET A 114 11.91 142.40 111.01
N GLY A 115 11.18 142.04 112.05
CA GLY A 115 10.82 140.66 112.37
C GLY A 115 9.97 140.01 111.28
N LEU A 116 8.93 140.71 110.78
CA LEU A 116 8.14 140.28 109.63
C LEU A 116 9.01 140.07 108.39
N LEU A 117 9.83 141.06 108.01
CA LEU A 117 10.73 140.96 106.86
C LEU A 117 11.76 139.83 106.98
N LEU A 118 12.22 139.49 108.18
CA LEU A 118 13.10 138.36 108.42
C LEU A 118 12.37 137.01 108.31
N ILE A 119 11.13 136.93 108.78
CA ILE A 119 10.28 135.73 108.60
C ILE A 119 9.93 135.54 107.13
N GLU A 120 9.54 136.59 106.41
CA GLU A 120 9.30 136.55 104.96
C GLU A 120 10.57 136.18 104.19
N LYS A 121 11.72 136.77 104.51
CA LYS A 121 13.01 136.40 103.92
C LYS A 121 13.34 134.93 104.14
N ASN A 122 13.12 134.39 105.34
CA ASN A 122 13.40 132.98 105.64
C ASN A 122 12.40 132.06 104.92
N ASN A 123 11.12 132.42 104.86
CA ASN A 123 10.10 131.67 104.12
C ASN A 123 10.30 131.73 102.59
N LEU A 124 10.89 132.81 102.07
CA LEU A 124 11.30 132.92 100.67
C LEU A 124 12.58 132.13 100.40
N ALA A 125 13.53 132.11 101.35
CA ALA A 125 14.73 131.31 101.26
C ALA A 125 14.40 129.80 101.25
N SER A 126 13.55 129.32 102.17
CA SER A 126 13.14 127.91 102.20
C SER A 126 12.40 127.52 100.92
N LYS A 127 11.45 128.32 100.44
CA LYS A 127 10.76 128.08 99.17
C LYS A 127 11.70 128.07 97.97
N ASN A 128 12.73 128.92 97.96
CA ASN A 128 13.74 128.93 96.89
C ASN A 128 14.66 127.71 96.95
N GLU A 129 14.94 127.18 98.15
CA GLU A 129 15.69 125.94 98.35
C GLU A 129 14.85 124.70 98.00
N GLU A 130 13.57 124.65 98.39
CA GLU A 130 12.56 123.66 97.98
C GLU A 130 12.42 123.62 96.45
N LEU A 131 12.26 124.77 95.79
CA LEU A 131 12.23 124.87 94.34
C LEU A 131 13.56 124.43 93.70
N GLY A 132 14.70 124.75 94.32
CA GLY A 132 16.01 124.26 93.90
C GLY A 132 16.12 122.74 93.94
N GLN A 133 15.59 122.10 95.00
CA GLN A 133 15.54 120.65 95.13
C GLN A 133 14.63 120.02 94.07
N VAL A 134 13.41 120.54 93.89
CA VAL A 134 12.46 120.04 92.85
C VAL A 134 13.03 120.21 91.42
N VAL A 135 13.78 121.29 91.16
CA VAL A 135 14.49 121.50 89.89
C VAL A 135 15.64 120.49 89.73
N ALA A 136 16.37 120.16 90.79
CA ALA A 136 17.41 119.13 90.75
C ALA A 136 16.82 117.72 90.51
N GLU A 137 15.76 117.35 91.24
CA GLU A 137 15.07 116.07 91.09
C GLU A 137 14.49 115.88 89.69
N SER A 138 13.79 116.88 89.16
CA SER A 138 13.24 116.84 87.79
C SER A 138 14.33 116.80 86.72
N GLN A 139 15.48 117.45 86.93
CA GLN A 139 16.65 117.28 86.06
C GLN A 139 17.26 115.87 86.15
N GLU A 140 17.25 115.21 87.31
CA GLU A 140 17.70 113.82 87.39
C GLU A 140 16.70 112.85 86.75
N ILE A 141 15.40 113.06 86.93
CA ILE A 141 14.34 112.28 86.27
C ILE A 141 14.51 112.40 84.75
N LEU A 142 14.66 113.62 84.23
CA LEU A 142 14.91 113.83 82.80
C LEU A 142 16.17 113.11 82.29
N LYS A 143 17.26 113.06 83.08
CA LYS A 143 18.48 112.28 82.72
C LYS A 143 18.24 110.77 82.76
N ARG A 144 17.44 110.27 83.70
CA ARG A 144 17.02 108.86 83.78
C ARG A 144 16.12 108.48 82.61
N GLU A 145 15.21 109.35 82.21
CA GLU A 145 14.34 109.17 81.04
C GLU A 145 15.17 109.22 79.74
N GLN A 146 16.06 110.21 79.57
CA GLN A 146 16.95 110.29 78.42
C GLN A 146 17.84 109.04 78.27
N THR A 147 18.41 108.53 79.37
CA THR A 147 19.22 107.30 79.33
C THR A 147 18.37 106.05 79.07
N ALA A 148 17.16 105.96 79.65
CA ALA A 148 16.21 104.88 79.33
C ALA A 148 15.76 104.89 77.86
N HIS A 149 15.51 106.08 77.28
CA HIS A 149 15.20 106.23 75.86
C HIS A 149 16.39 105.83 74.96
N LEU A 150 17.62 106.25 75.29
CA LEU A 150 18.82 105.84 74.55
C LEU A 150 19.04 104.32 74.62
N ILE A 151 18.82 103.69 75.77
CA ILE A 151 18.87 102.23 75.92
C ILE A 151 17.80 101.58 75.04
N ALA A 152 16.54 102.02 75.14
CA ALA A 152 15.42 101.48 74.39
C ALA A 152 15.60 101.61 72.86
N ILE A 153 16.15 102.74 72.39
CA ILE A 153 16.56 102.92 70.99
C ILE A 153 17.65 101.91 70.63
N SER A 154 18.73 101.81 71.40
CA SER A 154 19.82 100.86 71.11
C SER A 154 19.40 99.39 71.15
N GLU A 155 18.34 99.03 71.89
CA GLU A 155 17.75 97.70 71.84
C GLU A 155 16.80 97.52 70.65
N ALA A 156 16.07 98.56 70.25
CA ALA A 156 15.25 98.54 69.03
C ALA A 156 16.13 98.38 67.79
N GLU A 157 17.22 99.14 67.69
CA GLU A 157 18.26 99.02 66.66
C GLU A 157 18.84 97.59 66.60
N LYS A 158 19.18 96.99 67.76
CA LYS A 158 19.64 95.59 67.81
C LYS A 158 18.57 94.58 67.38
N ARG A 159 17.29 94.84 67.68
CA ARG A 159 16.17 93.99 67.22
C ARG A 159 16.00 94.12 65.71
N GLU A 160 16.07 95.33 65.17
CA GLU A 160 16.01 95.62 63.73
C GLU A 160 17.19 95.01 62.98
N GLU A 161 18.43 95.17 63.47
CA GLU A 161 19.63 94.59 62.85
C GLU A 161 19.57 93.04 62.84
N ASN A 162 19.05 92.42 63.91
CA ASN A 162 18.83 90.97 63.95
C ASN A 162 17.70 90.52 63.02
N LEU A 163 16.61 91.28 62.89
CA LEU A 163 15.53 91.01 61.94
C LEU A 163 16.01 91.19 60.48
N MET A 164 16.85 92.18 60.21
CA MET A 164 17.50 92.37 58.90
C MET A 164 18.42 91.18 58.55
N LYS A 165 19.25 90.72 59.51
CA LYS A 165 20.08 89.52 59.33
C LYS A 165 19.25 88.26 59.09
N ALA A 166 18.14 88.08 59.82
CA ALA A 166 17.21 86.97 59.61
C ALA A 166 16.55 87.05 58.22
N LEU A 167 16.02 88.21 57.85
CA LEU A 167 15.41 88.46 56.55
C LEU A 167 16.38 88.26 55.38
N ASP A 168 17.66 88.61 55.54
CA ASP A 168 18.70 88.36 54.52
C ASP A 168 19.15 86.90 54.43
N ILE A 169 18.92 86.10 55.48
CA ILE A 169 19.04 84.64 55.43
C ILE A 169 17.79 84.05 54.75
N GLU A 170 16.58 84.48 55.12
CA GLU A 170 15.33 84.04 54.49
C GLU A 170 15.30 84.34 53.00
N LYS A 171 15.71 85.54 52.55
CA LYS A 171 15.87 85.87 51.13
C LYS A 171 16.78 84.88 50.40
N LYS A 172 17.93 84.50 50.99
CA LYS A 172 18.85 83.52 50.41
C LYS A 172 18.18 82.16 50.30
N CYS A 173 17.60 81.67 51.40
CA CYS A 173 16.83 80.42 51.42
C CYS A 173 15.71 80.40 50.36
N VAL A 174 14.99 81.51 50.16
CA VAL A 174 13.99 81.64 49.09
C VAL A 174 14.65 81.53 47.71
N THR A 175 15.74 82.26 47.43
CA THR A 175 16.43 82.16 46.13
C THR A 175 17.04 80.78 45.87
N ASP A 176 17.47 80.07 46.90
CA ASP A 176 18.01 78.72 46.81
C ASP A 176 16.89 77.68 46.60
N LEU A 177 15.76 77.82 47.28
CA LEU A 177 14.55 77.02 47.05
C LEU A 177 13.96 77.27 45.66
N GLU A 178 13.94 78.51 45.17
CA GLU A 178 13.55 78.80 43.80
C GLU A 178 14.51 78.17 42.77
N ARG A 179 15.82 78.16 43.06
CA ARG A 179 16.81 77.49 42.19
C ARG A 179 16.51 75.99 42.15
N ALA A 180 16.43 75.34 43.30
CA ALA A 180 16.07 73.93 43.38
C ALA A 180 14.71 73.60 42.72
N LEU A 181 13.72 74.50 42.80
CA LEU A 181 12.44 74.35 42.10
C LEU A 181 12.54 74.54 40.59
N ARG A 182 13.47 75.36 40.07
CA ARG A 182 13.79 75.45 38.64
C ARG A 182 14.51 74.18 38.19
N ASP A 183 15.57 73.79 38.89
CA ASP A 183 16.37 72.60 38.60
C ASP A 183 15.49 71.33 38.56
N MET A 184 14.64 71.13 39.58
CA MET A 184 13.68 70.01 39.63
C MET A 184 12.63 70.03 38.51
N ARG A 185 12.24 71.21 38.01
CA ARG A 185 11.32 71.33 36.86
C ARG A 185 12.02 71.02 35.54
N GLU A 186 13.28 71.41 35.39
CA GLU A 186 14.10 71.05 34.24
C GLU A 186 14.38 69.56 34.18
N GLU A 187 14.80 68.94 35.30
CA GLU A 187 14.96 67.49 35.39
C GLU A 187 13.63 66.75 35.15
N HIS A 188 12.52 67.22 35.71
CA HIS A 188 11.21 66.65 35.39
C HIS A 188 10.85 66.80 33.90
N SER A 189 11.24 67.87 33.20
CA SER A 189 11.04 67.97 31.75
C SER A 189 11.94 67.00 30.99
N LYS A 190 13.23 66.92 31.32
CA LYS A 190 14.20 65.97 30.72
C LYS A 190 13.70 64.52 30.88
N ILE A 191 13.25 64.15 32.09
CA ILE A 191 12.64 62.83 32.39
C ILE A 191 11.34 62.63 31.61
N LYS A 192 10.47 63.64 31.52
CA LYS A 192 9.20 63.57 30.76
C LYS A 192 9.43 63.41 29.25
N ASP A 193 10.45 64.06 28.70
CA ASP A 193 10.72 64.05 27.26
C ASP A 193 11.54 62.82 26.84
N THR A 194 12.46 62.34 27.68
CA THR A 194 13.10 61.03 27.50
C THR A 194 12.12 59.86 27.66
N SER A 195 11.22 59.89 28.65
CA SER A 195 10.20 58.83 28.81
C SER A 195 9.15 58.82 27.68
N LYS A 196 8.79 59.98 27.11
CA LYS A 196 8.03 60.01 25.84
C LYS A 196 8.82 59.36 24.70
N ALA A 197 10.12 59.65 24.58
CA ALA A 197 10.95 59.11 23.51
C ALA A 197 11.11 57.59 23.60
N THR A 198 11.32 57.04 24.80
CA THR A 198 11.37 55.58 24.99
C THR A 198 10.01 54.92 24.80
N VAL A 199 8.90 55.55 25.22
CA VAL A 199 7.54 55.05 24.91
C VAL A 199 7.26 55.08 23.41
N ALA A 200 7.73 56.09 22.68
CA ALA A 200 7.59 56.15 21.22
C ALA A 200 8.40 55.04 20.52
N ASP A 201 9.64 54.79 20.94
CA ASP A 201 10.49 53.71 20.44
C ASP A 201 9.93 52.31 20.77
N ILE A 202 9.40 52.12 21.99
CA ILE A 202 8.69 50.88 22.36
C ILE A 202 7.45 50.68 21.47
N ASN A 203 6.69 51.74 21.18
CA ASN A 203 5.51 51.65 20.31
C ASN A 203 5.86 51.31 18.86
N THR A 204 6.91 51.93 18.27
CA THR A 204 7.33 51.57 16.90
C THR A 204 7.91 50.17 16.82
N GLN A 205 8.64 49.72 17.86
CA GLN A 205 9.09 48.33 17.97
C GLN A 205 7.91 47.36 18.12
N MET A 206 6.86 47.72 18.87
CA MET A 206 5.62 46.96 18.95
C MET A 206 4.93 46.86 17.58
N GLU A 207 4.78 47.95 16.82
CA GLU A 207 4.20 47.93 15.47
C GLU A 207 4.99 47.02 14.50
N VAL A 208 6.34 47.03 14.58
CA VAL A 208 7.22 46.13 13.82
C VAL A 208 7.07 44.66 14.26
N LEU A 209 6.87 44.41 15.56
CA LEU A 209 6.61 43.05 16.07
C LEU A 209 5.21 42.54 15.71
N GLU A 210 4.18 43.40 15.74
CA GLU A 210 2.81 43.04 15.34
C GLU A 210 2.71 42.77 13.84
N THR A 211 3.28 43.63 12.99
CA THR A 211 3.32 43.38 11.54
C THR A 211 4.06 42.08 11.21
N ARG A 212 5.20 41.81 11.87
CA ARG A 212 5.92 40.53 11.77
C ARG A 212 5.10 39.34 12.29
N ARG A 213 4.28 39.52 13.33
CA ARG A 213 3.36 38.49 13.84
C ARG A 213 2.29 38.17 12.78
N MET A 214 1.64 39.19 12.21
CA MET A 214 0.64 39.00 11.16
C MET A 214 1.22 38.33 9.91
N GLU A 215 2.46 38.64 9.52
CA GLU A 215 3.17 37.91 8.46
C GLU A 215 3.37 36.42 8.78
N LEU A 216 3.77 36.10 10.02
CA LEU A 216 4.01 34.73 10.45
C LEU A 216 2.69 33.94 10.57
N GLU A 217 1.61 34.58 11.02
CA GLU A 217 0.25 34.04 11.00
C GLU A 217 -0.20 33.73 9.56
N ALA A 218 -0.02 34.66 8.62
CA ALA A 218 -0.36 34.46 7.21
C ALA A 218 0.48 33.35 6.56
N LYS A 219 1.78 33.27 6.87
CA LYS A 219 2.68 32.19 6.43
C LYS A 219 2.25 30.83 7.00
N SER A 220 1.86 30.79 8.28
CA SER A 220 1.30 29.60 8.94
C SER A 220 0.00 29.14 8.28
N GLN A 221 -0.95 30.05 8.04
CA GLN A 221 -2.19 29.74 7.31
C GLN A 221 -1.93 29.21 5.89
N SER A 222 -0.95 29.77 5.17
CA SER A 222 -0.53 29.27 3.85
C SER A 222 0.08 27.86 3.91
N VAL A 223 0.89 27.55 4.93
CA VAL A 223 1.42 26.20 5.16
C VAL A 223 0.30 25.22 5.51
N ASN A 224 -0.61 25.59 6.40
CA ASN A 224 -1.75 24.75 6.79
C ASN A 224 -2.69 24.47 5.61
N ALA A 225 -2.91 25.45 4.72
CA ALA A 225 -3.67 25.25 3.48
C ALA A 225 -2.98 24.25 2.54
N LYS A 226 -1.64 24.32 2.39
CA LYS A 226 -0.86 23.38 1.59
C LYS A 226 -0.83 21.97 2.20
N LEU A 227 -0.70 21.84 3.52
CA LEU A 227 -0.80 20.56 4.22
C LEU A 227 -2.16 19.91 3.96
N ALA A 228 -3.26 20.66 4.13
CA ALA A 228 -4.59 20.16 3.83
C ALA A 228 -4.82 19.85 2.33
N GLU A 229 -4.01 20.39 1.41
CA GLU A 229 -4.02 20.00 0.00
C GLU A 229 -3.25 18.68 -0.21
N VAL A 230 -2.11 18.50 0.47
CA VAL A 230 -1.35 17.25 0.49
C VAL A 230 -2.19 16.12 1.10
N ASP A 231 -2.85 16.33 2.23
CA ASP A 231 -3.70 15.31 2.88
C ASP A 231 -4.83 14.82 1.96
N ARG A 232 -5.43 15.73 1.19
CA ARG A 232 -6.43 15.41 0.16
C ARG A 232 -5.83 14.58 -0.98
N LYS A 233 -4.63 14.93 -1.45
CA LYS A 233 -3.90 14.21 -2.51
C LYS A 233 -3.44 12.82 -2.05
N THR A 234 -2.92 12.68 -0.83
CA THR A 234 -2.62 11.38 -0.20
C THR A 234 -3.88 10.53 -0.13
N SER A 235 -4.98 11.09 0.39
CA SER A 235 -6.29 10.40 0.43
C SER A 235 -6.82 10.02 -0.96
N GLU A 236 -6.45 10.73 -2.02
CA GLU A 236 -6.81 10.38 -3.40
C GLU A 236 -5.92 9.24 -3.92
N LEU A 237 -4.61 9.28 -3.66
CA LEU A 237 -3.67 8.22 -3.99
C LEU A 237 -4.02 6.91 -3.26
N ASP A 238 -4.43 6.96 -1.99
CA ASP A 238 -4.88 5.79 -1.22
C ASP A 238 -6.13 5.12 -1.83
N ARG A 239 -7.04 5.90 -2.41
CA ARG A 239 -8.21 5.39 -3.14
C ARG A 239 -7.79 4.76 -4.47
N ARG A 240 -6.97 5.48 -5.25
CA ARG A 240 -6.41 4.97 -6.53
C ARG A 240 -5.59 3.69 -6.33
N LEU A 241 -4.87 3.57 -5.22
CA LEU A 241 -4.10 2.37 -4.84
C LEU A 241 -5.05 1.19 -4.58
N LYS A 242 -6.11 1.38 -3.77
CA LYS A 242 -7.13 0.34 -3.53
C LYS A 242 -7.89 -0.06 -4.80
N ASP A 243 -8.17 0.89 -5.68
CA ASP A 243 -8.76 0.60 -7.00
C ASP A 243 -7.81 -0.23 -7.89
N LEU A 244 -6.49 -0.01 -7.78
CA LEU A 244 -5.47 -0.80 -8.49
C LEU A 244 -5.30 -2.19 -7.87
N GLU A 245 -5.24 -2.31 -6.54
CA GLU A 245 -5.22 -3.60 -5.82
C GLU A 245 -6.44 -4.45 -6.19
N ALA A 246 -7.64 -3.86 -6.23
CA ALA A 246 -8.85 -4.54 -6.65
C ALA A 246 -8.76 -5.07 -8.09
N ARG A 247 -8.24 -4.27 -9.02
CA ARG A 247 -8.02 -4.66 -10.43
C ARG A 247 -6.94 -5.74 -10.55
N GLU A 248 -5.85 -5.63 -9.81
CA GLU A 248 -4.77 -6.62 -9.79
C GLU A 248 -5.28 -7.96 -9.24
N ASN A 249 -6.12 -7.95 -8.21
CA ASN A 249 -6.76 -9.15 -7.67
C ASN A 249 -7.75 -9.78 -8.66
N ILE A 250 -8.52 -8.98 -9.42
CA ILE A 250 -9.33 -9.50 -10.53
C ILE A 250 -8.44 -10.16 -11.60
N LEU A 251 -7.40 -9.48 -12.07
CA LEU A 251 -6.45 -10.00 -13.07
C LEU A 251 -5.73 -11.28 -12.60
N LYS A 252 -5.39 -11.38 -11.30
CA LYS A 252 -4.84 -12.61 -10.69
C LYS A 252 -5.84 -13.76 -10.76
N MET A 253 -7.11 -13.51 -10.45
CA MET A 253 -8.17 -14.53 -10.51
C MET A 253 -8.47 -14.95 -11.95
N GLU A 254 -8.53 -14.00 -12.90
CA GLU A 254 -8.66 -14.27 -14.33
C GLU A 254 -7.48 -15.10 -14.88
N HIS A 255 -6.24 -14.78 -14.47
CA HIS A 255 -5.08 -15.58 -14.83
C HIS A 255 -5.13 -16.99 -14.23
N LEU A 256 -5.63 -17.15 -13.00
CA LEU A 256 -5.84 -18.47 -12.39
C LEU A 256 -6.90 -19.29 -13.13
N THR A 257 -8.03 -18.70 -13.54
CA THR A 257 -9.03 -19.41 -14.36
C THR A 257 -8.49 -19.74 -15.75
N LEU A 258 -7.80 -18.82 -16.43
CA LEU A 258 -7.20 -19.06 -17.75
C LEU A 258 -6.12 -20.16 -17.71
N THR A 259 -5.33 -20.24 -16.62
CA THR A 259 -4.35 -21.33 -16.47
C THR A 259 -5.00 -22.66 -16.15
N GLN A 260 -6.12 -22.70 -15.41
CA GLN A 260 -6.92 -23.91 -15.20
C GLN A 260 -7.59 -24.38 -16.50
N GLU A 261 -8.23 -23.49 -17.25
CA GLU A 261 -8.81 -23.76 -18.57
C GLU A 261 -7.75 -24.31 -19.54
N ARG A 262 -6.57 -23.67 -19.59
CA ARG A 262 -5.44 -24.17 -20.39
C ARG A 262 -5.01 -25.57 -19.94
N GLN A 263 -4.90 -25.85 -18.64
CA GLN A 263 -4.56 -27.18 -18.15
C GLN A 263 -5.62 -28.24 -18.51
N ILE A 264 -6.91 -27.88 -18.46
CA ILE A 264 -8.01 -28.73 -18.90
C ILE A 264 -7.88 -29.03 -20.40
N HIS A 265 -7.71 -28.00 -21.25
CA HIS A 265 -7.51 -28.16 -22.69
C HIS A 265 -6.25 -28.97 -23.03
N GLU A 266 -5.13 -28.74 -22.35
CA GLU A 266 -3.92 -29.56 -22.51
C GLU A 266 -4.17 -31.02 -22.11
N SER A 267 -4.90 -31.29 -21.02
CA SER A 267 -5.21 -32.65 -20.60
C SER A 267 -6.14 -33.37 -21.60
N TYR A 268 -7.09 -32.65 -22.20
CA TYR A 268 -7.96 -33.15 -23.25
C TYR A 268 -7.17 -33.45 -24.52
N PHE A 269 -6.27 -32.55 -24.94
CA PHE A 269 -5.44 -32.75 -26.13
C PHE A 269 -4.38 -33.85 -25.96
N ARG A 270 -3.89 -34.08 -24.73
CA ARG A 270 -3.05 -35.25 -24.40
C ARG A 270 -3.84 -36.55 -24.58
N LYS A 271 -5.06 -36.65 -24.04
CA LYS A 271 -5.95 -37.80 -24.26
C LYS A 271 -6.23 -38.04 -25.73
N GLN A 272 -6.59 -37.01 -26.50
CA GLN A 272 -6.80 -37.14 -27.95
C GLN A 272 -5.55 -37.66 -28.68
N LYS A 273 -4.35 -37.28 -28.25
CA LYS A 273 -3.09 -37.83 -28.80
C LYS A 273 -2.86 -39.28 -28.39
N GLU A 274 -3.13 -39.63 -27.14
CA GLU A 274 -3.06 -41.00 -26.62
C GLU A 274 -4.04 -41.91 -27.38
N ASP A 275 -5.29 -41.47 -27.57
CA ASP A 275 -6.31 -42.13 -28.39
C ASP A 275 -5.81 -42.33 -29.83
N LEU A 276 -5.30 -41.28 -30.50
CA LEU A 276 -4.79 -41.35 -31.86
C LEU A 276 -3.60 -42.31 -32.00
N LEU A 277 -2.68 -42.33 -31.02
CA LEU A 277 -1.57 -43.28 -30.97
C LEU A 277 -2.04 -44.72 -30.73
N GLU A 278 -3.18 -44.92 -30.05
CA GLU A 278 -3.82 -46.24 -30.00
C GLU A 278 -4.45 -46.63 -31.33
N TRP A 279 -5.11 -45.71 -32.02
CA TRP A 279 -5.70 -45.96 -33.34
C TRP A 279 -4.62 -46.30 -34.37
N GLU A 280 -3.50 -45.58 -34.36
CA GLU A 280 -2.32 -45.87 -35.19
C GLU A 280 -1.74 -47.25 -34.88
N ARG A 281 -1.59 -47.61 -33.59
CA ARG A 281 -1.14 -48.94 -33.17
C ARG A 281 -2.09 -50.05 -33.65
N LYS A 282 -3.40 -49.89 -33.46
CA LYS A 282 -4.44 -50.83 -33.90
C LYS A 282 -4.48 -50.98 -35.42
N LEU A 283 -4.15 -49.91 -36.17
CA LEU A 283 -3.99 -49.92 -37.62
C LEU A 283 -2.74 -50.69 -38.03
N GLN A 284 -1.57 -50.39 -37.45
CA GLN A 284 -0.32 -51.11 -37.72
C GLN A 284 -0.44 -52.61 -37.40
N GLU A 285 -1.11 -52.98 -36.29
CA GLU A 285 -1.45 -54.37 -35.95
C GLU A 285 -2.37 -55.01 -36.99
N ALA A 286 -3.27 -54.27 -37.63
CA ALA A 286 -4.15 -54.77 -38.69
C ALA A 286 -3.42 -54.91 -40.03
N GLU A 287 -2.52 -53.99 -40.36
CA GLU A 287 -1.64 -54.05 -41.52
C GLU A 287 -0.67 -55.23 -41.42
N GLN A 288 -0.08 -55.47 -40.24
CA GLN A 288 0.74 -56.66 -39.98
C GLN A 288 -0.07 -57.95 -40.17
N ARG A 289 -1.25 -58.06 -39.57
CA ARG A 289 -2.15 -59.21 -39.78
C ARG A 289 -2.56 -59.40 -41.24
N LEU A 290 -2.68 -58.32 -42.03
CA LEU A 290 -2.92 -58.39 -43.48
C LEU A 290 -1.68 -58.86 -44.25
N CYS A 291 -0.48 -58.41 -43.89
CA CYS A 291 0.78 -58.87 -44.45
C CYS A 291 1.04 -60.35 -44.13
N ASP A 292 0.76 -60.80 -42.91
CA ASP A 292 0.82 -62.20 -42.51
C ASP A 292 -0.20 -63.04 -43.30
N SER A 293 -1.45 -62.57 -43.36
CA SER A 293 -2.52 -63.23 -44.13
C SER A 293 -2.12 -63.37 -45.61
N ARG A 294 -1.61 -62.30 -46.22
CA ARG A 294 -1.10 -62.30 -47.60
C ARG A 294 0.09 -63.24 -47.77
N SER A 295 1.02 -63.29 -46.82
CA SER A 295 2.16 -64.20 -46.85
C SER A 295 1.71 -65.67 -46.79
N THR A 296 0.73 -65.99 -45.94
CA THR A 296 0.15 -67.36 -45.91
C THR A 296 -0.69 -67.69 -47.14
N LEU A 297 -1.26 -66.69 -47.82
CA LEU A 297 -2.01 -66.85 -49.07
C LEU A 297 -1.06 -67.08 -50.25
N ASN A 298 -0.03 -66.24 -50.42
CA ASN A 298 1.05 -66.46 -51.39
C ASN A 298 1.67 -67.86 -51.22
N ALA A 299 1.99 -68.27 -49.98
CA ALA A 299 2.53 -69.60 -49.68
C ALA A 299 1.53 -70.76 -49.84
N ARG A 300 0.25 -70.48 -50.15
CA ARG A 300 -0.74 -71.45 -50.64
C ARG A 300 -0.83 -71.41 -52.17
N GLU A 301 -0.77 -70.24 -52.79
CA GLU A 301 -0.74 -70.06 -54.25
C GLU A 301 0.50 -70.71 -54.88
N GLU A 302 1.68 -70.55 -54.27
CA GLU A 302 2.92 -71.23 -54.68
C GLU A 302 2.74 -72.76 -54.67
N LYS A 303 2.20 -73.32 -53.58
CA LYS A 303 1.91 -74.76 -53.47
C LYS A 303 0.84 -75.22 -54.46
N LEU A 304 -0.16 -74.39 -54.73
CA LEU A 304 -1.15 -74.67 -55.77
C LEU A 304 -0.49 -74.73 -57.15
N HIS A 305 0.37 -73.77 -57.51
CA HIS A 305 1.14 -73.80 -58.76
C HIS A 305 2.12 -74.98 -58.84
N GLU A 306 2.74 -75.40 -57.74
CA GLU A 306 3.53 -76.64 -57.70
C GLU A 306 2.65 -77.86 -58.00
N THR A 307 1.48 -77.99 -57.36
CA THR A 307 0.54 -79.10 -57.65
C THR A 307 -0.04 -79.04 -59.06
N GLU A 308 -0.28 -77.85 -59.60
CA GLU A 308 -0.76 -77.61 -60.96
C GLU A 308 0.31 -78.02 -62.00
N LYS A 309 1.58 -77.67 -61.76
CA LYS A 309 2.71 -78.14 -62.57
C LYS A 309 2.82 -79.66 -62.53
N ILE A 310 2.71 -80.27 -61.34
CA ILE A 310 2.73 -81.73 -61.18
C ILE A 310 1.53 -82.38 -61.90
N SER A 311 0.37 -81.73 -61.96
CA SER A 311 -0.78 -82.19 -62.75
C SER A 311 -0.50 -82.14 -64.24
N LYS A 312 -0.03 -81.00 -64.78
CA LYS A 312 0.37 -80.86 -66.20
C LYS A 312 1.45 -81.85 -66.62
N GLU A 313 2.41 -82.15 -65.74
CA GLU A 313 3.39 -83.21 -65.98
C GLU A 313 2.77 -84.61 -66.02
N LYS A 314 1.79 -84.92 -65.17
CA LYS A 314 1.04 -86.19 -65.21
C LYS A 314 0.16 -86.27 -66.46
N GLU A 315 -0.49 -85.18 -66.85
CA GLU A 315 -1.30 -85.06 -68.06
C GLU A 315 -0.45 -85.30 -69.32
N SER A 316 0.76 -84.74 -69.41
CA SER A 316 1.69 -85.05 -70.52
C SER A 316 2.05 -86.53 -70.55
N LYS A 317 2.40 -87.11 -69.40
CA LYS A 317 2.75 -88.54 -69.27
C LYS A 317 1.55 -89.44 -69.66
N LEU A 318 0.33 -89.06 -69.30
CA LEU A 318 -0.90 -89.74 -69.71
C LEU A 318 -1.18 -89.59 -71.22
N ALA A 319 -0.98 -88.41 -71.81
CA ALA A 319 -1.11 -88.19 -73.24
C ALA A 319 -0.04 -88.95 -74.06
N GLU A 320 1.17 -89.10 -73.53
CA GLU A 320 2.22 -89.96 -74.10
C GLU A 320 1.88 -91.45 -74.00
N LEU A 321 1.28 -91.89 -72.89
CA LEU A 321 0.76 -93.25 -72.75
C LEU A 321 -0.41 -93.51 -73.71
N GLN A 322 -1.33 -92.56 -73.87
CA GLN A 322 -2.41 -92.66 -74.85
C GLN A 322 -1.86 -92.78 -76.27
N ARG A 323 -0.91 -91.92 -76.68
CA ARG A 323 -0.24 -92.06 -78.00
C ARG A 323 0.43 -93.42 -78.19
N LYS A 324 1.00 -94.02 -77.14
CA LYS A 324 1.58 -95.38 -77.19
C LYS A 324 0.51 -96.45 -77.35
N ILE A 325 -0.65 -96.30 -76.69
CA ILE A 325 -1.83 -97.15 -76.86
C ILE A 325 -2.39 -97.01 -78.28
N ASP A 326 -2.51 -95.80 -78.81
CA ASP A 326 -3.00 -95.53 -80.16
C ASP A 326 -2.08 -96.15 -81.23
N LEU A 327 -0.75 -96.04 -81.04
CA LEU A 327 0.25 -96.71 -81.88
C LEU A 327 0.16 -98.24 -81.78
N ALA A 328 0.00 -98.79 -80.57
CA ALA A 328 -0.18 -100.22 -80.38
C ALA A 328 -1.46 -100.74 -81.06
N ASN A 329 -2.58 -100.04 -80.90
CA ASN A 329 -3.84 -100.31 -81.57
C ASN A 329 -3.71 -100.23 -83.10
N ALA A 330 -2.95 -99.26 -83.63
CA ALA A 330 -2.66 -99.17 -85.06
C ALA A 330 -1.79 -100.33 -85.57
N THR A 331 -0.88 -100.89 -84.75
CA THR A 331 -0.13 -102.12 -85.11
C THR A 331 -0.98 -103.39 -85.00
N LEU A 332 -1.84 -103.50 -83.98
CA LEU A 332 -2.78 -104.61 -83.84
C LEU A 332 -3.77 -104.64 -85.00
N LYS A 333 -4.29 -103.48 -85.42
CA LYS A 333 -5.20 -103.39 -86.57
C LYS A 333 -4.54 -103.84 -87.88
N LYS A 334 -3.25 -103.54 -88.10
CA LYS A 334 -2.51 -104.09 -89.25
C LYS A 334 -2.42 -105.62 -89.19
N MET A 335 -2.16 -106.20 -88.02
CA MET A 335 -2.16 -107.65 -87.84
C MET A 335 -3.56 -108.26 -88.06
N GLU A 336 -4.62 -107.57 -87.65
CA GLU A 336 -6.02 -107.96 -87.91
C GLU A 336 -6.35 -107.92 -89.40
N ASP A 337 -5.96 -106.85 -90.10
CA ASP A 337 -6.09 -106.73 -91.56
C ASP A 337 -5.29 -107.84 -92.29
N ASP A 338 -4.05 -108.13 -91.86
CA ASP A 338 -3.21 -109.22 -92.40
C ASP A 338 -3.82 -110.61 -92.16
N ILE A 339 -4.40 -110.87 -90.99
CA ILE A 339 -5.11 -112.12 -90.66
C ILE A 339 -6.38 -112.27 -91.52
N ASN A 340 -7.13 -111.18 -91.72
CA ASN A 340 -8.28 -111.17 -92.62
C ASN A 340 -7.86 -111.49 -94.07
N ASN A 341 -6.75 -110.89 -94.55
CA ASN A 341 -6.19 -111.21 -95.87
C ASN A 341 -5.84 -112.71 -95.99
N GLN A 342 -5.14 -113.29 -95.00
CA GLN A 342 -4.82 -114.72 -94.97
C GLN A 342 -6.09 -115.60 -94.96
N SER A 343 -7.14 -115.20 -94.24
CA SER A 343 -8.43 -115.90 -94.24
C SER A 343 -9.09 -115.92 -95.62
N THR A 344 -9.07 -114.79 -96.35
CA THR A 344 -9.58 -114.76 -97.74
C THR A 344 -8.77 -115.64 -98.69
N GLU A 345 -7.44 -115.68 -98.55
CA GLU A 345 -6.59 -116.61 -99.31
C GLU A 345 -6.92 -118.08 -99.05
N LEU A 346 -7.20 -118.45 -97.80
CA LEU A 346 -7.59 -119.82 -97.44
C LEU A 346 -8.94 -120.20 -98.07
N SER A 347 -9.95 -119.32 -98.01
CA SER A 347 -11.24 -119.55 -98.69
C SER A 347 -11.10 -119.69 -100.22
N LEU A 348 -10.16 -118.97 -100.83
CA LEU A 348 -9.83 -119.13 -102.27
C LEU A 348 -9.09 -120.43 -102.61
N LYS A 349 -8.40 -121.05 -101.63
CA LYS A 349 -7.77 -122.38 -101.79
C LYS A 349 -8.78 -123.50 -101.57
N GLU A 350 -9.69 -123.34 -100.60
CA GLU A 350 -10.79 -124.26 -100.30
C GLU A 350 -11.74 -124.46 -101.49
N LYS A 351 -12.25 -123.36 -102.09
CA LYS A 351 -13.10 -123.41 -103.30
C LYS A 351 -12.44 -124.08 -104.51
N LYS A 352 -11.10 -124.07 -104.59
CA LYS A 352 -10.35 -124.81 -105.63
C LYS A 352 -10.33 -126.32 -105.35
N ALA A 353 -10.30 -126.75 -104.09
CA ALA A 353 -10.39 -128.16 -103.75
C ALA A 353 -11.79 -128.74 -104.05
N GLU A 354 -12.86 -127.97 -103.81
CA GLU A 354 -14.23 -128.36 -104.15
C GLU A 354 -14.42 -128.62 -105.64
N SER A 355 -13.87 -127.74 -106.51
CA SER A 355 -13.96 -127.93 -107.96
C SER A 355 -13.19 -129.18 -108.45
N VAL A 356 -12.15 -129.61 -107.75
CA VAL A 356 -11.44 -130.88 -108.04
C VAL A 356 -12.30 -132.09 -107.65
N ARG A 357 -13.05 -132.05 -106.54
CA ARG A 357 -13.99 -133.13 -106.16
C ARG A 357 -15.08 -133.32 -107.22
N TYR A 358 -15.70 -132.23 -107.68
CA TYR A 358 -16.74 -132.27 -108.72
C TYR A 358 -16.24 -132.93 -110.02
N ASN A 359 -15.03 -132.58 -110.47
CA ASN A 359 -14.43 -133.13 -111.69
C ASN A 359 -14.09 -134.64 -111.60
N LEU A 360 -13.87 -135.17 -110.39
CA LEU A 360 -13.67 -136.61 -110.18
C LEU A 360 -14.99 -137.39 -110.24
N GLU A 361 -16.05 -136.88 -109.63
CA GLU A 361 -17.38 -137.53 -109.61
C GLU A 361 -18.00 -137.65 -111.02
N VAL A 362 -17.70 -136.70 -111.92
CA VAL A 362 -18.08 -136.78 -113.34
C VAL A 362 -17.35 -137.90 -114.07
N ARG A 363 -16.06 -138.14 -113.79
CA ARG A 363 -15.28 -139.22 -114.44
C ARG A 363 -15.70 -140.61 -113.98
N GLU A 364 -16.13 -140.77 -112.73
CA GLU A 364 -16.61 -142.06 -112.21
C GLU A 364 -17.88 -142.53 -112.94
N LYS A 365 -18.77 -141.59 -113.29
CA LYS A 365 -19.99 -141.86 -114.08
C LYS A 365 -19.67 -142.25 -115.53
N GLN A 366 -18.64 -141.66 -116.13
CA GLN A 366 -18.19 -141.97 -117.50
C GLN A 366 -17.52 -143.35 -117.68
N LEU A 367 -17.16 -144.04 -116.59
CA LEU A 367 -16.56 -145.37 -116.65
C LEU A 367 -17.63 -146.48 -116.71
N LYS A 368 -18.69 -146.37 -115.90
CA LYS A 368 -19.82 -147.34 -115.89
C LYS A 368 -20.51 -147.43 -117.25
N GLU A 369 -20.69 -146.29 -117.93
CA GLU A 369 -21.28 -146.20 -119.28
C GLU A 369 -20.44 -146.89 -120.39
N LYS A 370 -19.21 -147.33 -120.10
CA LYS A 370 -18.36 -148.10 -121.02
C LYS A 370 -18.34 -149.60 -120.72
N GLU A 371 -18.67 -149.99 -119.50
CA GLU A 371 -18.72 -151.38 -119.04
C GLU A 371 -19.93 -152.11 -119.67
N GLU A 372 -21.10 -151.46 -119.67
CA GLU A 372 -22.33 -151.98 -120.30
C GLU A 372 -22.21 -152.13 -121.83
N ARG A 373 -21.39 -151.30 -122.49
CA ARG A 373 -21.20 -151.33 -123.95
C ARG A 373 -20.39 -152.51 -124.48
N LEU A 374 -19.78 -153.33 -123.62
CA LEU A 374 -19.03 -154.52 -124.05
C LEU A 374 -19.94 -155.73 -124.32
N ASN A 375 -21.05 -155.88 -123.60
CA ASN A 375 -21.88 -157.08 -123.63
C ASN A 375 -22.81 -157.20 -124.85
N ALA A 376 -22.96 -156.13 -125.65
CA ALA A 376 -23.93 -156.08 -126.77
C ALA A 376 -23.29 -156.11 -128.17
N ARG A 377 -21.98 -156.39 -128.29
CA ARG A 377 -21.25 -156.44 -129.58
C ARG A 377 -20.54 -157.77 -129.86
N GLN A 378 -20.72 -158.77 -129.01
CA GLN A 378 -20.04 -160.07 -129.15
C GLN A 378 -20.78 -161.07 -130.07
N GLU A 379 -21.99 -160.75 -130.57
CA GLU A 379 -22.85 -161.75 -131.23
C GLU A 379 -22.99 -161.65 -132.77
N GLU A 380 -22.80 -160.48 -133.43
CA GLU A 380 -23.20 -160.35 -134.87
C GLU A 380 -22.09 -160.14 -135.93
N GLU A 381 -20.98 -159.45 -135.66
CA GLU A 381 -19.99 -159.12 -136.73
C GLU A 381 -18.89 -160.18 -136.96
N LEU A 382 -18.98 -161.34 -136.30
CA LEU A 382 -17.94 -162.39 -136.26
C LEU A 382 -17.82 -163.24 -137.56
N GLN A 383 -18.01 -162.67 -138.77
CA GLN A 383 -17.90 -163.50 -139.98
C GLN A 383 -17.47 -162.90 -141.34
N LYS A 384 -17.47 -161.57 -141.63
CA LYS A 384 -17.28 -161.13 -143.06
C LYS A 384 -16.37 -159.93 -143.45
N LEU A 385 -15.96 -158.99 -142.59
CA LEU A 385 -15.20 -157.79 -143.02
C LEU A 385 -13.67 -157.84 -142.73
N LEU A 386 -13.03 -158.99 -142.99
CA LEU A 386 -11.77 -159.38 -142.35
C LEU A 386 -10.49 -159.31 -143.23
N SER A 387 -10.45 -158.55 -144.34
CA SER A 387 -9.32 -158.68 -145.30
C SER A 387 -8.69 -157.44 -145.96
N GLU A 388 -9.37 -156.30 -146.15
CA GLU A 388 -8.95 -155.36 -147.22
C GLU A 388 -8.18 -154.08 -146.84
N GLN A 389 -8.40 -153.45 -145.67
CA GLN A 389 -7.88 -152.09 -145.42
C GLN A 389 -6.73 -152.02 -144.39
N LYS A 390 -5.54 -152.50 -144.77
CA LYS A 390 -4.33 -152.51 -143.91
C LYS A 390 -3.06 -151.94 -144.58
N ALA A 391 -3.19 -151.03 -145.56
CA ALA A 391 -2.10 -150.77 -146.52
C ALA A 391 -1.81 -149.29 -146.92
N ILE A 392 -2.47 -148.27 -146.35
CA ILE A 392 -2.57 -146.95 -147.03
C ILE A 392 -1.86 -145.74 -146.39
N LEU A 393 -1.61 -145.69 -145.07
CA LEU A 393 -1.51 -144.39 -144.35
C LEU A 393 -0.12 -143.90 -143.85
N ASP A 394 0.97 -144.64 -144.06
CA ASP A 394 2.30 -144.34 -143.48
C ASP A 394 3.14 -143.24 -144.21
N THR A 395 2.53 -142.26 -144.89
CA THR A 395 3.21 -141.49 -145.97
C THR A 395 3.29 -139.95 -145.84
N LYS A 396 3.01 -139.30 -144.69
CA LYS A 396 2.99 -137.81 -144.58
C LYS A 396 3.51 -137.22 -143.24
N MET A 397 4.81 -136.90 -143.12
CA MET A 397 5.40 -136.52 -141.80
C MET A 397 6.63 -135.55 -141.78
N HIS A 398 6.90 -134.67 -142.76
CA HIS A 398 8.31 -134.20 -142.96
C HIS A 398 8.65 -132.72 -143.30
N GLU A 399 7.84 -131.68 -143.01
CA GLU A 399 8.04 -130.35 -143.69
C GLU A 399 8.20 -129.02 -142.87
N PHE A 400 8.09 -128.94 -141.54
CA PHE A 400 7.67 -127.67 -140.88
C PHE A 400 8.67 -126.84 -140.00
N GLU A 401 10.00 -126.88 -140.20
CA GLU A 401 10.99 -126.42 -139.17
C GLU A 401 11.70 -125.04 -139.32
N SER A 402 11.38 -124.16 -140.28
CA SER A 402 12.40 -123.25 -140.85
C SER A 402 12.54 -121.76 -140.40
N GLU A 403 11.61 -121.10 -139.69
CA GLU A 403 11.33 -119.65 -139.94
C GLU A 403 11.85 -118.57 -138.94
N MET A 404 12.63 -118.91 -137.90
CA MET A 404 12.51 -118.25 -136.58
C MET A 404 13.49 -117.09 -136.16
N ASN A 405 14.02 -116.22 -137.05
CA ASN A 405 14.87 -115.07 -136.63
C ASN A 405 14.95 -113.87 -137.62
N GLN A 406 15.18 -112.62 -137.17
CA GLN A 406 15.48 -111.49 -138.11
C GLN A 406 16.16 -110.17 -137.62
N LYS A 407 15.73 -109.46 -136.55
CA LYS A 407 15.96 -107.97 -136.41
C LYS A 407 16.41 -107.47 -135.01
N ARG A 408 17.30 -106.44 -134.91
CA ARG A 408 17.70 -105.85 -133.60
C ARG A 408 18.45 -104.48 -133.47
N LYS A 409 18.69 -103.65 -134.50
CA LYS A 409 19.30 -102.30 -134.31
C LYS A 409 18.48 -101.17 -134.97
N SER A 410 18.54 -99.97 -134.39
CA SER A 410 17.78 -98.78 -134.83
C SER A 410 18.56 -97.45 -134.77
N PHE A 411 18.92 -96.94 -133.59
CA PHE A 411 19.25 -95.52 -133.38
C PHE A 411 20.40 -95.25 -132.38
N GLU A 412 21.18 -94.18 -132.59
CA GLU A 412 22.39 -93.85 -131.81
C GLU A 412 22.87 -92.37 -131.98
N VAL A 413 22.00 -91.46 -132.45
CA VAL A 413 22.46 -90.30 -133.28
C VAL A 413 22.40 -88.90 -132.63
N GLU A 414 21.51 -88.64 -131.66
CA GLU A 414 21.03 -87.27 -131.36
C GLU A 414 21.98 -86.37 -130.52
N LEU A 415 23.17 -86.85 -130.18
CA LEU A 415 23.97 -86.36 -129.04
C LEU A 415 24.91 -85.16 -129.32
N LYS A 416 24.66 -84.30 -130.32
CA LYS A 416 25.72 -83.41 -130.89
C LYS A 416 25.44 -81.89 -131.06
N SER A 417 24.38 -81.30 -130.51
CA SER A 417 23.91 -79.96 -130.94
C SER A 417 23.89 -78.82 -129.92
N ARG A 418 24.44 -78.95 -128.70
CA ARG A 418 24.21 -77.94 -127.62
C ARG A 418 25.37 -77.64 -126.67
N GLU A 419 26.59 -77.61 -127.18
CA GLU A 419 27.86 -77.55 -126.42
C GLU A 419 28.31 -76.13 -125.97
N GLN A 420 27.48 -75.09 -126.06
CA GLN A 420 27.95 -73.69 -126.04
C GLN A 420 27.18 -72.73 -125.11
N ALA A 421 26.87 -73.15 -123.88
CA ALA A 421 26.18 -72.31 -122.88
C ALA A 421 26.68 -72.41 -121.42
N VAL A 422 27.84 -73.06 -121.17
CA VAL A 422 28.43 -73.21 -119.82
C VAL A 422 29.50 -72.14 -119.58
N GLY A 423 29.06 -70.88 -119.50
CA GLY A 423 29.91 -69.70 -119.36
C GLY A 423 29.87 -69.08 -117.96
N GLN A 424 30.69 -69.60 -117.05
CA GLN A 424 31.15 -68.90 -115.82
C GLN A 424 30.05 -68.42 -114.85
N ARG A 425 29.45 -69.36 -114.12
CA ARG A 425 28.74 -69.06 -112.85
C ARG A 425 29.17 -69.94 -111.66
N GLU A 426 30.34 -70.56 -111.80
CA GLU A 426 31.14 -71.36 -110.88
C GLU A 426 32.59 -71.25 -111.42
N THR A 427 33.66 -71.08 -110.66
CA THR A 427 33.87 -70.81 -109.21
C THR A 427 34.45 -69.38 -109.05
N GLU A 428 34.36 -68.65 -107.93
CA GLU A 428 34.58 -68.94 -106.50
C GLU A 428 33.67 -68.01 -105.65
N ILE A 429 33.12 -68.33 -104.46
CA ILE A 429 33.27 -69.49 -103.55
C ILE A 429 34.76 -69.69 -103.19
N ASN A 430 35.35 -68.96 -102.24
CA ASN A 430 34.80 -68.23 -101.07
C ASN A 430 35.65 -66.95 -100.79
N HIS A 431 35.32 -66.02 -99.89
CA HIS A 431 34.41 -66.04 -98.73
C HIS A 431 33.83 -64.62 -98.45
N LEU A 432 33.22 -64.41 -97.28
CA LEU A 432 32.81 -63.09 -96.80
C LEU A 432 34.02 -62.26 -96.30
N GLU A 433 33.72 -61.08 -95.73
CA GLU A 433 34.59 -60.23 -94.88
C GLU A 433 35.53 -59.24 -95.63
N ALA A 434 35.46 -57.91 -95.43
CA ALA A 434 34.57 -57.16 -94.53
C ALA A 434 34.33 -55.67 -94.91
N LYS A 435 33.04 -55.34 -95.16
CA LYS A 435 32.32 -54.08 -94.80
C LYS A 435 32.72 -52.75 -95.51
N ILE A 436 31.87 -51.74 -95.23
CA ILE A 436 32.02 -50.27 -95.47
C ILE A 436 31.78 -49.80 -96.92
N GLY A 437 31.17 -48.59 -97.10
CA GLY A 437 31.26 -47.87 -98.40
C GLY A 437 30.08 -47.03 -98.92
N LYS A 438 29.13 -46.51 -98.12
CA LYS A 438 28.11 -45.58 -98.64
C LYS A 438 28.72 -44.20 -98.98
N ARG A 439 28.58 -43.75 -100.24
CA ARG A 439 28.74 -42.36 -100.76
C ARG A 439 27.82 -42.19 -102.00
N GLU A 440 28.05 -41.23 -102.90
CA GLU A 440 27.37 -39.91 -102.94
C GLU A 440 26.94 -39.63 -104.41
N GLN A 441 25.73 -39.13 -104.70
CA GLN A 441 25.16 -37.78 -104.57
C GLN A 441 25.54 -36.74 -105.67
N ALA A 442 24.49 -36.27 -106.36
CA ALA A 442 24.13 -34.85 -106.58
C ALA A 442 24.49 -34.08 -107.89
N LEU A 443 23.44 -33.37 -108.37
CA LEU A 443 23.40 -32.10 -109.13
C LEU A 443 23.78 -32.02 -110.62
N GLU A 444 22.78 -31.75 -111.47
CA GLU A 444 22.93 -31.19 -112.83
C GLU A 444 21.73 -30.30 -113.22
N LYS A 445 21.92 -28.97 -113.38
CA LYS A 445 20.93 -27.94 -113.81
C LYS A 445 21.63 -26.59 -114.11
N LYS A 446 21.48 -26.01 -115.32
CA LYS A 446 21.55 -24.55 -115.70
C LYS A 446 21.99 -24.36 -117.19
N LEU A 447 21.24 -23.68 -118.08
CA LEU A 447 21.82 -23.17 -119.37
C LEU A 447 21.06 -22.11 -120.23
N GLU A 448 20.17 -21.23 -119.72
CA GLU A 448 19.21 -20.54 -120.64
C GLU A 448 18.83 -19.05 -120.35
N ARG A 449 19.79 -18.12 -120.15
CA ARG A 449 19.49 -16.67 -119.86
C ARG A 449 20.53 -15.61 -120.32
N VAL A 450 20.72 -15.32 -121.62
CA VAL A 450 21.69 -14.26 -122.06
C VAL A 450 21.33 -13.50 -123.37
N LYS A 451 20.35 -12.57 -123.40
CA LYS A 451 20.08 -11.71 -124.61
C LYS A 451 19.54 -10.26 -124.37
N GLU A 452 19.64 -9.67 -123.18
CA GLU A 452 18.75 -8.54 -122.80
C GLU A 452 19.40 -7.14 -122.62
N LYS A 453 20.73 -6.98 -122.72
CA LYS A 453 21.46 -5.86 -122.05
C LYS A 453 21.71 -4.55 -122.83
N GLU A 454 21.32 -4.39 -124.10
CA GLU A 454 21.88 -3.30 -124.94
C GLU A 454 21.17 -1.93 -124.90
N ARG A 455 19.97 -1.78 -124.33
CA ARG A 455 19.19 -0.51 -124.42
C ARG A 455 19.51 0.54 -123.33
N ASP A 456 20.46 0.26 -122.46
CA ASP A 456 20.55 0.88 -121.13
C ASP A 456 21.37 2.19 -121.06
N VAL A 457 21.87 2.72 -122.18
CA VAL A 457 22.88 3.80 -122.18
C VAL A 457 22.28 5.20 -122.40
N GLU A 458 21.32 5.34 -123.32
CA GLU A 458 20.90 6.64 -123.87
C GLU A 458 20.16 7.56 -122.86
N VAL A 459 19.57 6.96 -121.81
CA VAL A 459 18.87 7.68 -120.73
C VAL A 459 19.81 8.58 -119.91
N LYS A 460 21.10 8.21 -119.80
CA LYS A 460 22.01 8.71 -118.75
C LYS A 460 22.45 10.17 -118.90
N VAL A 461 22.40 10.75 -120.12
CA VAL A 461 22.94 12.09 -120.38
C VAL A 461 22.02 13.23 -119.91
N LYS A 462 20.70 13.03 -119.88
CA LYS A 462 19.75 14.12 -119.57
C LYS A 462 19.75 14.52 -118.09
N GLY A 463 19.91 13.57 -117.17
CA GLY A 463 19.86 13.82 -115.71
C GLY A 463 20.96 14.75 -115.17
N LEU A 464 22.09 14.89 -115.88
CA LEU A 464 23.22 15.71 -115.41
C LEU A 464 22.87 17.22 -115.28
N LYS A 465 21.92 17.73 -116.09
CA LYS A 465 21.47 19.14 -115.99
C LYS A 465 20.47 19.41 -114.87
N GLU A 466 19.84 18.36 -114.34
CA GLU A 466 18.90 18.47 -113.21
C GLU A 466 19.68 18.49 -111.88
N GLN A 467 20.77 17.72 -111.80
CA GLN A 467 21.69 17.67 -110.65
C GLN A 467 22.27 19.04 -110.27
N GLU A 468 22.69 19.88 -111.24
CA GLU A 468 23.27 21.20 -110.93
C GLU A 468 22.29 22.14 -110.19
N LYS A 469 20.98 22.01 -110.46
CA LYS A 469 19.95 22.80 -109.76
C LYS A 469 19.71 22.29 -108.35
N CYS A 470 19.79 20.98 -108.13
CA CYS A 470 19.67 20.38 -106.79
C CYS A 470 20.79 20.86 -105.84
N LEU A 471 22.03 20.91 -106.32
CA LEU A 471 23.19 21.32 -105.52
C LEU A 471 23.05 22.75 -104.95
N LYS A 472 22.50 23.69 -105.72
CA LYS A 472 22.27 25.09 -105.27
C LYS A 472 21.11 25.24 -104.27
N ALA A 473 20.22 24.25 -104.18
CA ALA A 473 19.23 24.17 -103.10
C ALA A 473 19.85 23.55 -101.83
N GLU A 474 20.70 22.54 -101.99
CA GLU A 474 21.42 21.88 -100.90
C GLU A 474 22.41 22.81 -100.19
N GLU A 475 23.15 23.65 -100.92
CA GLU A 475 24.05 24.67 -100.34
C GLU A 475 23.32 25.60 -99.35
N LYS A 476 22.10 26.04 -99.69
CA LYS A 476 21.27 26.87 -98.79
C LYS A 476 20.75 26.10 -97.58
N ARG A 477 20.46 24.80 -97.74
CA ARG A 477 20.08 23.91 -96.63
C ARG A 477 21.22 23.79 -95.62
N LEU A 478 22.44 23.53 -96.11
CA LEU A 478 23.66 23.41 -95.31
C LEU A 478 24.03 24.70 -94.55
N GLN A 479 23.71 25.88 -95.10
CA GLN A 479 23.92 27.14 -94.37
C GLN A 479 22.95 27.31 -93.19
N ALA A 480 21.67 26.97 -93.37
CA ALA A 480 20.70 26.99 -92.27
C ALA A 480 21.05 25.96 -91.18
N GLU A 481 21.49 24.76 -91.56
CA GLU A 481 21.99 23.73 -90.64
C GLU A 481 23.18 24.24 -89.79
N ARG A 482 24.10 25.01 -90.39
CA ARG A 482 25.24 25.61 -89.67
C ARG A 482 24.85 26.68 -88.66
N GLU A 483 23.79 27.44 -88.92
CA GLU A 483 23.29 28.47 -88.00
C GLU A 483 22.54 27.82 -86.82
N GLN A 484 21.75 26.77 -87.09
CA GLN A 484 21.13 25.94 -86.05
C GLN A 484 22.19 25.29 -85.12
N LEU A 485 23.26 24.71 -85.69
CA LEU A 485 24.33 24.08 -84.90
C LEU A 485 25.06 25.05 -83.95
N LYS A 486 25.14 26.36 -84.27
CA LYS A 486 25.71 27.36 -83.34
C LYS A 486 24.81 27.57 -82.13
N ALA A 487 23.51 27.76 -82.34
CA ALA A 487 22.55 27.91 -81.25
C ALA A 487 22.50 26.66 -80.35
N ASP A 488 22.69 25.47 -80.91
CA ASP A 488 22.78 24.23 -80.13
C ASP A 488 24.11 24.08 -79.36
N ILE A 489 25.23 24.61 -79.88
CA ILE A 489 26.48 24.70 -79.12
C ILE A 489 26.36 25.65 -77.94
N GLU A 490 25.71 26.81 -78.12
CA GLU A 490 25.49 27.79 -77.05
C GLU A 490 24.62 27.19 -75.93
N ARG A 491 23.49 26.56 -76.27
CA ARG A 491 22.64 25.80 -75.33
C ARG A 491 23.40 24.71 -74.56
N LEU A 492 24.33 24.02 -75.21
CA LEU A 492 25.16 22.98 -74.57
C LEU A 492 26.22 23.55 -73.60
N LEU A 493 26.61 24.83 -73.76
CA LEU A 493 27.46 25.52 -72.80
C LEU A 493 26.65 25.96 -71.56
N ASP A 494 25.46 26.51 -71.75
CA ASP A 494 24.55 26.89 -70.65
C ASP A 494 24.23 25.67 -69.77
N LEU A 495 23.77 24.57 -70.38
CA LEU A 495 23.48 23.30 -69.70
C LEU A 495 24.71 22.72 -68.98
N LYS A 496 25.92 22.92 -69.52
CA LYS A 496 27.15 22.49 -68.87
C LYS A 496 27.44 23.31 -67.62
N GLU A 497 27.22 24.63 -67.64
CA GLU A 497 27.35 25.44 -66.43
C GLU A 497 26.31 25.07 -65.37
N GLU A 498 25.06 24.81 -65.76
CA GLU A 498 24.02 24.33 -64.85
C GLU A 498 24.42 23.00 -64.20
N ILE A 499 24.98 22.07 -64.97
CA ILE A 499 25.50 20.79 -64.44
C ILE A 499 26.65 21.01 -63.45
N GLU A 500 27.59 21.92 -63.69
CA GLU A 500 28.66 22.20 -62.71
C GLU A 500 28.14 22.95 -61.46
N LYS A 501 27.14 23.83 -61.58
CA LYS A 501 26.44 24.47 -60.45
C LYS A 501 25.75 23.39 -59.59
N LEU A 502 24.98 22.50 -60.21
CA LEU A 502 24.31 21.38 -59.54
C LEU A 502 25.30 20.41 -58.86
N LYS A 503 26.44 20.11 -59.49
CA LYS A 503 27.52 19.31 -58.86
C LYS A 503 28.13 20.00 -57.64
N ALA A 504 28.33 21.33 -57.70
CA ALA A 504 28.86 22.09 -56.59
C ALA A 504 27.90 22.13 -55.40
N ASP A 505 26.59 22.22 -55.64
CA ASP A 505 25.57 22.19 -54.59
C ASP A 505 25.34 20.78 -54.03
N LEU A 506 25.37 19.74 -54.88
CA LEU A 506 25.33 18.35 -54.44
C LEU A 506 26.49 18.01 -53.50
N ARG A 507 27.72 18.47 -53.80
CA ARG A 507 28.88 18.31 -52.89
C ARG A 507 28.71 19.01 -51.53
N LYS A 508 27.99 20.14 -51.47
CA LYS A 508 27.66 20.79 -50.19
C LYS A 508 26.68 19.94 -49.39
N GLN A 509 25.67 19.36 -50.05
CA GLN A 509 24.72 18.45 -49.43
C GLN A 509 25.39 17.16 -48.94
N GLU A 510 26.34 16.59 -49.70
CA GLU A 510 27.15 15.44 -49.27
C GLU A 510 27.92 15.74 -47.97
N LEU A 511 28.60 16.89 -47.89
CA LEU A 511 29.32 17.32 -46.69
C LEU A 511 28.38 17.59 -45.50
N GLN A 512 27.22 18.22 -45.72
CA GLN A 512 26.21 18.42 -44.67
C GLN A 512 25.67 17.08 -44.15
N ILE A 513 25.38 16.12 -45.03
CA ILE A 513 24.95 14.78 -44.66
C ILE A 513 26.06 14.04 -43.88
N GLU A 514 27.34 14.24 -44.20
CA GLU A 514 28.44 13.70 -43.41
C GLU A 514 28.54 14.33 -42.01
N GLU A 515 28.37 15.64 -41.89
CA GLU A 515 28.39 16.35 -40.60
C GLU A 515 27.19 15.95 -39.73
N GLU A 516 25.99 15.86 -40.31
CA GLU A 516 24.80 15.33 -39.63
C GLU A 516 25.01 13.88 -39.17
N ARG A 517 25.62 13.01 -39.99
CA ARG A 517 25.97 11.63 -39.60
C ARG A 517 26.97 11.58 -38.44
N LYS A 518 27.98 12.46 -38.42
CA LYS A 518 28.94 12.57 -37.31
C LYS A 518 28.23 13.03 -36.03
N ASN A 519 27.35 14.02 -36.13
CA ASN A 519 26.55 14.52 -35.00
C ASN A 519 25.57 13.46 -34.46
N LEU A 520 24.89 12.71 -35.33
CA LEU A 520 24.04 11.58 -34.92
C LEU A 520 24.84 10.47 -34.25
N GLY A 521 26.04 10.15 -34.73
CA GLY A 521 26.95 9.20 -34.09
C GLY A 521 27.37 9.64 -32.69
N ASN A 522 27.70 10.91 -32.50
CA ASN A 522 28.01 11.48 -31.18
C ASN A 522 26.81 11.36 -30.22
N LEU A 523 25.61 11.73 -30.68
CA LEU A 523 24.37 11.60 -29.90
C LEU A 523 24.04 10.14 -29.54
N GLU A 524 24.37 9.18 -30.40
CA GLU A 524 24.20 7.75 -30.10
C GLU A 524 25.21 7.26 -29.05
N VAL A 525 26.46 7.74 -29.09
CA VAL A 525 27.46 7.51 -28.04
C VAL A 525 26.99 8.10 -26.71
N GLU A 526 26.61 9.38 -26.67
CA GLU A 526 26.07 10.04 -25.47
C GLU A 526 24.85 9.30 -24.89
N ARG A 527 23.95 8.83 -25.76
CA ARG A 527 22.80 8.00 -25.35
C ARG A 527 23.23 6.65 -24.76
N SER A 528 24.27 6.02 -25.30
CA SER A 528 24.83 4.78 -24.74
C SER A 528 25.48 5.01 -23.37
N GLU A 529 26.16 6.13 -23.18
CA GLU A 529 26.74 6.51 -21.88
C GLU A 529 25.66 6.86 -20.85
N TYR A 530 24.60 7.57 -21.25
CA TYR A 530 23.44 7.82 -20.40
C TYR A 530 22.78 6.51 -19.94
N LEU A 531 22.61 5.54 -20.84
CA LEU A 531 22.08 4.21 -20.48
C LEU A 531 23.02 3.45 -19.54
N ARG A 532 24.34 3.52 -19.75
CA ARG A 532 25.35 2.97 -18.83
C ARG A 532 25.28 3.61 -17.44
N LEU A 533 25.21 4.93 -17.36
CA LEU A 533 25.08 5.67 -16.10
C LEU A 533 23.76 5.35 -15.39
N GLN A 534 22.65 5.24 -16.13
CA GLN A 534 21.35 4.85 -15.56
C GLN A 534 21.39 3.40 -15.02
N LEU A 535 22.13 2.49 -15.67
CA LEU A 535 22.31 1.12 -15.20
C LEU A 535 23.20 1.06 -13.95
N ASN A 536 24.29 1.82 -13.91
CA ASN A 536 25.12 1.97 -12.70
C ASN A 536 24.30 2.52 -11.53
N LEU A 537 23.54 3.60 -11.73
CA LEU A 537 22.68 4.18 -10.69
C LEU A 537 21.65 3.17 -10.17
N LYS A 538 21.06 2.35 -11.04
CA LYS A 538 20.16 1.25 -10.64
C LYS A 538 20.88 0.19 -9.80
N GLN A 539 22.13 -0.15 -10.12
CA GLN A 539 22.94 -1.07 -9.32
C GLN A 539 23.31 -0.47 -7.95
N GLU A 540 23.70 0.80 -7.90
CA GLU A 540 24.02 1.54 -6.67
C GLU A 540 22.79 1.64 -5.75
N ILE A 541 21.62 2.01 -6.28
CA ILE A 541 20.35 1.99 -5.54
C ILE A 541 20.05 0.58 -5.01
N GLY A 542 20.30 -0.46 -5.80
CA GLY A 542 20.19 -1.85 -5.37
C GLY A 542 21.18 -2.25 -4.27
N ASN A 543 22.39 -1.68 -4.28
CA ASN A 543 23.41 -1.91 -3.25
C ASN A 543 23.04 -1.23 -1.93
N VAL A 544 22.61 0.03 -1.98
CA VAL A 544 22.14 0.77 -0.80
C VAL A 544 20.90 0.10 -0.19
N ARG A 545 19.95 -0.38 -1.01
CA ARG A 545 18.81 -1.18 -0.52
C ARG A 545 19.26 -2.44 0.22
N ARG A 546 20.16 -3.24 -0.37
CA ARG A 546 20.72 -4.42 0.28
C ARG A 546 21.53 -4.13 1.55
N GLN A 547 22.14 -2.95 1.66
CA GLN A 547 22.78 -2.48 2.91
C GLN A 547 21.73 -2.12 3.96
N ASN A 548 20.66 -1.40 3.59
CA ASN A 548 19.56 -1.10 4.50
C ASN A 548 18.85 -2.38 4.97
N GLU A 549 18.59 -3.35 4.08
CA GLU A 549 18.02 -4.67 4.39
C GLU A 549 18.90 -5.53 5.32
N LEU A 550 20.20 -5.21 5.47
CA LEU A 550 21.10 -5.83 6.44
C LEU A 550 21.02 -5.08 7.79
N ILE A 551 21.08 -3.75 7.76
CA ILE A 551 20.94 -2.91 8.96
C ILE A 551 19.57 -3.11 9.63
N GLU A 552 18.50 -3.28 8.86
CA GLU A 552 17.16 -3.58 9.37
C GLU A 552 17.13 -4.92 10.12
N LYS A 553 17.81 -5.95 9.60
CA LYS A 553 17.95 -7.25 10.28
C LYS A 553 18.83 -7.17 11.53
N GLU A 554 19.96 -6.45 11.48
CA GLU A 554 20.77 -6.18 12.66
C GLU A 554 19.96 -5.45 13.75
N VAL A 555 19.10 -4.50 13.36
CA VAL A 555 18.18 -3.81 14.26
C VAL A 555 17.06 -4.73 14.79
N GLU A 556 16.61 -5.72 14.03
CA GLU A 556 15.69 -6.77 14.51
C GLU A 556 16.37 -7.75 15.47
N ASP A 557 17.56 -8.25 15.15
CA ASP A 557 18.37 -9.09 16.04
C ASP A 557 18.71 -8.37 17.35
N LEU A 558 19.03 -7.07 17.31
CA LEU A 558 19.27 -6.26 18.50
C LEU A 558 17.99 -6.03 19.33
N LYS A 559 16.81 -5.90 18.70
CA LYS A 559 15.52 -5.89 19.44
C LYS A 559 15.28 -7.23 20.12
N LEU A 560 15.51 -8.35 19.43
CA LEU A 560 15.35 -9.71 19.98
C LEU A 560 16.37 -10.01 21.09
N GLN A 561 17.60 -9.48 20.99
CA GLN A 561 18.57 -9.55 22.09
C GLN A 561 18.11 -8.70 23.28
N ARG A 562 17.61 -7.47 23.06
CA ARG A 562 17.07 -6.65 24.14
C ARG A 562 15.90 -7.34 24.83
N GLU A 563 14.95 -7.90 24.09
CA GLU A 563 13.79 -8.62 24.63
C GLU A 563 14.20 -9.88 25.43
N LYS A 564 15.28 -10.58 25.02
CA LYS A 564 15.87 -11.67 25.81
C LYS A 564 16.48 -11.15 27.10
N PHE A 565 17.29 -10.10 27.06
CA PHE A 565 17.84 -9.48 28.26
C PHE A 565 16.74 -8.97 29.20
N GLU A 566 15.67 -8.37 28.66
CA GLU A 566 14.51 -7.87 29.41
C GLU A 566 13.83 -9.01 30.18
N LYS A 567 13.60 -10.17 29.53
CA LYS A 567 13.09 -11.39 30.19
C LYS A 567 14.07 -12.04 31.15
N ASP A 568 15.37 -12.02 30.86
CA ASP A 568 16.41 -12.52 31.76
C ASP A 568 16.53 -11.62 33.01
N TRP A 569 16.29 -10.31 32.89
CA TRP A 569 16.18 -9.36 34.00
C TRP A 569 14.92 -9.60 34.83
N GLU A 570 13.75 -9.72 34.20
CA GLU A 570 12.50 -10.11 34.89
C GLU A 570 12.68 -11.41 35.67
N ALA A 571 13.24 -12.44 35.03
CA ALA A 571 13.53 -13.73 35.65
C ALA A 571 14.71 -13.70 36.65
N LEU A 572 15.48 -12.62 36.73
CA LEU A 572 16.45 -12.38 37.81
C LEU A 572 15.78 -11.68 38.99
N ASP A 573 14.88 -10.72 38.74
CA ASP A 573 14.15 -10.03 39.79
C ASP A 573 13.08 -10.93 40.45
N GLU A 574 12.45 -11.84 39.71
CA GLU A 574 11.67 -12.96 40.27
C GLU A 574 12.52 -13.84 41.20
N LYS A 575 13.76 -14.17 40.81
CA LYS A 575 14.68 -14.96 41.64
C LYS A 575 15.16 -14.19 42.87
N ARG A 576 15.39 -12.87 42.76
CA ARG A 576 15.68 -11.99 43.91
C ARG A 576 14.50 -11.98 44.88
N ALA A 577 13.29 -11.77 44.38
CA ALA A 577 12.07 -11.78 45.20
C ALA A 577 11.82 -13.15 45.87
N ALA A 578 12.11 -14.26 45.17
CA ALA A 578 12.08 -15.60 45.75
C ALA A 578 13.11 -15.75 46.87
N VAL A 579 14.38 -15.39 46.65
CA VAL A 579 15.44 -15.44 47.67
C VAL A 579 15.13 -14.51 48.85
N ASP A 580 14.60 -13.31 48.62
CA ASP A 580 14.17 -12.40 49.70
C ASP A 580 13.01 -12.97 50.51
N ASN A 581 12.13 -13.76 49.90
CA ASN A 581 11.05 -14.46 50.59
C ASN A 581 11.56 -15.70 51.34
N GLU A 582 12.50 -16.47 50.77
CA GLU A 582 13.21 -17.54 51.48
C GLU A 582 14.00 -16.98 52.68
N LEU A 583 14.64 -15.83 52.55
CA LEU A 583 15.34 -15.15 53.66
C LEU A 583 14.38 -14.68 54.74
N LYS A 584 13.19 -14.17 54.41
CA LYS A 584 12.12 -13.88 55.38
C LYS A 584 11.68 -15.15 56.10
N ILE A 585 11.33 -16.21 55.36
CA ILE A 585 10.92 -17.51 55.94
C ILE A 585 12.03 -18.06 56.85
N LEU A 586 13.28 -18.09 56.41
CA LEU A 586 14.43 -18.50 57.22
C LEU A 586 14.65 -17.58 58.44
N SER A 587 14.29 -16.30 58.39
CA SER A 587 14.31 -15.41 59.55
C SER A 587 13.18 -15.69 60.54
N GLU A 588 11.98 -16.03 60.05
CA GLU A 588 10.81 -16.38 60.85
C GLU A 588 10.98 -17.75 61.49
N GLU A 589 11.51 -18.73 60.74
CA GLU A 589 11.96 -20.02 61.22
C GLU A 589 13.06 -19.87 62.27
N LYS A 590 14.12 -19.08 62.02
CA LYS A 590 15.16 -18.81 63.05
C LYS A 590 14.55 -18.19 64.31
N ALA A 591 13.67 -17.20 64.18
CA ALA A 591 12.99 -16.62 65.35
C ALA A 591 12.08 -17.64 66.07
N CYS A 592 11.48 -18.59 65.35
CA CYS A 592 10.72 -19.69 65.94
C CYS A 592 11.63 -20.75 66.60
N PHE A 593 12.77 -21.08 66.00
CA PHE A 593 13.78 -21.96 66.57
C PHE A 593 14.48 -21.33 67.78
N GLU A 594 14.69 -20.01 67.79
CA GLU A 594 15.19 -19.28 68.96
C GLU A 594 14.16 -19.24 70.09
N LYS A 595 12.87 -19.00 69.79
CA LYS A 595 11.79 -19.12 70.79
C LYS A 595 11.70 -20.55 71.34
N LEU A 596 11.73 -21.56 70.47
CA LEU A 596 11.71 -22.96 70.86
C LEU A 596 12.94 -23.30 71.71
N ARG A 597 14.14 -22.94 71.25
CA ARG A 597 15.40 -23.12 71.98
C ARG A 597 15.36 -22.43 73.34
N ASN A 598 14.87 -21.19 73.44
CA ASN A 598 14.76 -20.49 74.71
C ASN A 598 13.76 -21.20 75.64
N SER A 599 12.61 -21.66 75.12
CA SER A 599 11.64 -22.43 75.91
C SER A 599 12.18 -23.80 76.33
N GLU A 600 13.00 -24.45 75.51
CA GLU A 600 13.66 -25.72 75.80
C GLU A 600 14.84 -25.54 76.76
N GLU A 601 15.62 -24.46 76.65
CA GLU A 601 16.63 -24.07 77.62
C GLU A 601 16.00 -23.71 78.96
N GLU A 602 14.85 -23.03 78.99
CA GLU A 602 14.07 -22.82 80.21
C GLU A 602 13.53 -24.14 80.78
N ARG A 603 13.00 -25.02 79.93
CA ARG A 603 12.50 -26.34 80.35
C ARG A 603 13.63 -27.26 80.81
N LEU A 604 14.84 -27.10 80.27
CA LEU A 604 16.03 -27.82 80.70
C LEU A 604 16.62 -27.21 81.97
N LYS A 605 16.61 -25.87 82.14
CA LYS A 605 16.95 -25.21 83.42
C LYS A 605 15.98 -25.61 84.52
N LYS A 606 14.67 -25.62 84.24
CA LYS A 606 13.63 -26.15 85.16
C LYS A 606 13.86 -27.63 85.48
N LYS A 607 14.14 -28.48 84.48
CA LYS A 607 14.52 -29.88 84.74
C LYS A 607 15.86 -30.04 85.44
N GLN A 608 16.81 -29.13 85.28
CA GLN A 608 18.07 -29.12 86.02
C GLN A 608 17.82 -28.75 87.48
N THR A 609 17.02 -27.72 87.77
CA THR A 609 16.62 -27.42 89.15
C THR A 609 15.75 -28.52 89.75
N GLU A 610 14.80 -29.10 89.00
CA GLU A 610 14.00 -30.27 89.45
C GLU A 610 14.89 -31.50 89.71
N VAL A 611 15.94 -31.73 88.91
CA VAL A 611 16.88 -32.85 89.10
C VAL A 611 17.94 -32.54 90.16
N GLU A 612 18.33 -31.28 90.37
CA GLU A 612 19.19 -30.86 91.48
C GLU A 612 18.43 -30.89 92.81
N GLU A 613 17.17 -30.47 92.84
CA GLU A 613 16.23 -30.62 93.95
C GLU A 613 15.91 -32.10 94.20
N TYR A 614 15.68 -32.91 93.16
CA TYR A 614 15.51 -34.35 93.31
C TYR A 614 16.79 -35.04 93.76
N ILE A 615 17.98 -34.67 93.27
CA ILE A 615 19.26 -35.20 93.78
C ILE A 615 19.51 -34.71 95.21
N GLN A 616 19.09 -33.51 95.60
CA GLN A 616 19.14 -33.07 97.00
C GLN A 616 18.16 -33.90 97.85
N GLN A 617 16.91 -34.04 97.45
CA GLN A 617 15.91 -34.86 98.14
C GLN A 617 16.28 -36.35 98.18
N GLU A 618 16.92 -36.89 97.14
CA GLU A 618 17.35 -38.28 97.05
C GLU A 618 18.71 -38.50 97.73
N THR A 619 19.59 -37.50 97.83
CA THR A 619 20.78 -37.60 98.70
C THR A 619 20.46 -37.34 100.17
N GLU A 620 19.44 -36.55 100.49
CA GLU A 620 18.85 -36.48 101.82
C GLU A 620 18.03 -37.73 102.15
N SER A 621 17.29 -38.30 101.20
CA SER A 621 16.59 -39.57 101.34
C SER A 621 17.61 -40.69 101.54
N ILE A 622 18.61 -40.85 100.66
CA ILE A 622 19.71 -41.80 100.83
C ILE A 622 20.55 -41.49 102.08
N ARG A 623 20.59 -40.25 102.59
CA ARG A 623 21.21 -39.95 103.90
C ARG A 623 20.32 -40.46 105.04
N LEU A 624 19.02 -40.20 105.00
CA LEU A 624 18.04 -40.67 105.99
C LEU A 624 17.82 -42.19 105.91
N GLU A 625 17.96 -42.80 104.74
CA GLU A 625 18.00 -44.24 104.48
C GLU A 625 19.36 -44.82 104.82
N LYS A 626 20.48 -44.10 104.75
CA LYS A 626 21.74 -44.57 105.36
C LYS A 626 21.69 -44.46 106.87
N GLU A 627 21.07 -43.43 107.44
CA GLU A 627 20.83 -43.30 108.88
C GLU A 627 19.83 -44.39 109.34
N SER A 628 18.78 -44.68 108.56
CA SER A 628 17.78 -45.70 108.86
C SER A 628 18.18 -47.12 108.47
N PHE A 629 19.06 -47.34 107.49
CA PHE A 629 19.68 -48.64 107.14
C PHE A 629 20.94 -48.90 107.95
N GLU A 630 21.64 -47.88 108.43
CA GLU A 630 22.51 -48.07 109.57
C GLU A 630 21.67 -48.44 110.79
N ALA A 631 20.48 -47.88 111.00
CA ALA A 631 19.58 -48.34 112.07
C ALA A 631 19.01 -49.74 111.81
N THR A 632 18.58 -50.08 110.58
CA THR A 632 18.05 -51.41 110.26
C THR A 632 19.17 -52.43 110.20
N MET A 633 20.40 -52.12 109.79
CA MET A 633 21.55 -53.02 109.94
C MET A 633 22.09 -53.05 111.36
N LYS A 634 21.96 -52.00 112.18
CA LYS A 634 22.13 -52.13 113.63
C LYS A 634 21.02 -53.05 114.22
N HIS A 635 19.85 -53.14 113.59
CA HIS A 635 18.74 -54.02 113.94
C HIS A 635 18.70 -55.37 113.19
N GLU A 636 19.45 -55.57 112.12
CA GLU A 636 19.45 -56.76 111.25
C GLU A 636 20.79 -57.47 111.29
N LYS A 637 21.84 -56.79 111.73
CA LYS A 637 22.89 -57.41 112.55
C LYS A 637 22.40 -57.78 113.96
N LEU A 638 21.14 -57.44 114.32
CA LEU A 638 20.39 -58.09 115.41
C LEU A 638 19.40 -59.16 114.89
N MET A 639 18.71 -58.99 113.74
CA MET A 639 17.71 -59.91 113.17
C MET A 639 18.22 -61.01 112.19
N LEU A 640 19.41 -60.92 111.60
CA LEU A 640 20.08 -62.01 110.87
C LEU A 640 21.10 -62.76 111.74
N SER A 641 21.47 -62.20 112.90
CA SER A 641 21.71 -63.01 114.10
C SER A 641 20.40 -63.62 114.69
N GLN A 642 19.34 -63.74 113.88
CA GLN A 642 18.01 -64.21 114.28
C GLN A 642 17.16 -64.86 113.14
N LYS A 643 17.68 -65.15 111.92
CA LYS A 643 16.85 -65.70 110.80
C LYS A 643 17.47 -66.71 109.79
N ALA A 644 18.79 -66.74 109.53
CA ALA A 644 19.40 -67.06 108.22
C ALA A 644 19.07 -68.40 107.45
N GLU A 645 17.83 -68.61 106.97
CA GLU A 645 17.42 -69.70 106.06
C GLU A 645 16.32 -69.29 105.01
N ASN A 646 16.57 -69.34 103.68
CA ASN A 646 15.56 -69.25 102.57
C ASN A 646 16.14 -69.66 101.17
N GLU A 647 15.33 -70.14 100.20
CA GLU A 647 15.74 -70.43 98.78
C GLU A 647 14.56 -70.71 97.78
N HIS A 648 14.84 -70.65 96.45
CA HIS A 648 14.31 -71.45 95.31
C HIS A 648 13.14 -70.93 94.40
N SER A 649 13.07 -71.38 93.12
CA SER A 649 12.07 -70.97 92.08
C SER A 649 12.00 -71.87 90.80
N ARG A 650 11.10 -71.60 89.82
CA ARG A 650 10.84 -72.42 88.58
C ARG A 650 10.16 -71.64 87.41
N MET A 651 10.44 -71.99 86.14
CA MET A 651 9.95 -71.29 84.90
C MET A 651 9.38 -72.26 83.79
N LEU A 652 9.27 -71.80 82.51
CA LEU A 652 8.90 -72.43 81.19
C LEU A 652 7.48 -72.20 80.60
N GLN A 653 7.37 -72.05 79.25
CA GLN A 653 6.13 -71.88 78.42
C GLN A 653 6.40 -72.17 76.89
N ASP A 654 5.42 -71.99 75.97
CA ASP A 654 5.40 -72.37 74.53
C ASP A 654 5.40 -71.20 73.49
N TYR A 655 5.15 -71.45 72.17
CA TYR A 655 5.50 -70.47 71.09
C TYR A 655 4.73 -70.45 69.73
N GLU A 656 4.21 -71.57 69.20
CA GLU A 656 4.45 -71.96 67.78
C GLU A 656 3.55 -71.40 66.64
N ARG A 657 2.54 -70.58 66.92
CA ARG A 657 1.23 -70.73 66.23
C ARG A 657 0.75 -69.68 65.20
N ARG A 658 1.58 -68.75 64.66
CA ARG A 658 1.09 -67.64 63.80
C ARG A 658 1.91 -67.21 62.56
N ARG A 659 2.93 -67.96 62.16
CA ARG A 659 3.30 -68.06 60.72
C ARG A 659 2.27 -68.91 59.97
N GLU A 660 1.53 -69.71 60.73
CA GLU A 660 0.17 -70.07 60.39
C GLU A 660 -0.71 -68.81 60.24
N ASN A 661 -1.50 -68.65 59.21
CA ASN A 661 -1.73 -69.59 58.12
C ASN A 661 -2.55 -68.88 57.02
N LEU A 662 -2.85 -69.64 55.96
CA LEU A 662 -4.19 -69.83 55.41
C LEU A 662 -5.22 -68.66 55.41
N GLU A 663 -4.78 -67.42 55.17
CA GLU A 663 -5.54 -66.29 54.59
C GLU A 663 -4.78 -65.74 53.36
N ILE A 664 -4.27 -66.53 52.40
CA ILE A 664 -4.86 -67.55 51.49
C ILE A 664 -5.89 -67.03 50.49
N ASP A 665 -6.13 -67.88 49.50
CA ASP A 665 -7.29 -68.16 48.64
C ASP A 665 -8.67 -67.51 48.86
N ILE A 666 -8.90 -66.74 49.91
CA ILE A 666 -10.18 -66.07 50.20
C ILE A 666 -10.42 -64.95 49.17
N GLN A 667 -11.02 -65.34 48.04
CA GLN A 667 -11.53 -64.46 46.99
C GLN A 667 -10.52 -63.38 46.57
N LYS A 668 -9.23 -63.72 46.45
CA LYS A 668 -8.70 -64.45 45.28
C LYS A 668 -9.46 -64.05 44.03
N ARG A 669 -9.22 -62.81 43.58
CA ARG A 669 -9.83 -62.13 42.43
C ARG A 669 -11.31 -61.75 42.55
N LYS A 670 -12.17 -62.53 43.24
CA LYS A 670 -13.64 -62.31 43.32
C LYS A 670 -14.27 -61.98 41.94
N GLN A 671 -13.70 -62.43 40.83
CA GLN A 671 -13.69 -63.81 40.32
C GLN A 671 -15.11 -64.23 39.94
N GLU A 672 -15.28 -64.67 38.69
CA GLU A 672 -16.54 -64.85 37.96
C GLU A 672 -17.44 -63.61 37.83
N TRP A 673 -17.62 -62.82 38.89
CA TRP A 673 -18.83 -62.03 39.13
C TRP A 673 -19.23 -61.01 38.08
N GLU A 674 -18.36 -60.12 37.64
CA GLU A 674 -18.79 -59.05 36.71
C GLU A 674 -18.59 -59.42 35.23
N LYS A 675 -18.10 -60.65 34.95
CA LYS A 675 -18.37 -61.31 33.66
C LYS A 675 -19.86 -61.68 33.51
N LEU A 676 -20.64 -61.69 34.59
CA LEU A 676 -22.09 -61.87 34.54
C LEU A 676 -22.82 -60.60 34.02
N VAL A 677 -22.19 -59.41 34.15
CA VAL A 677 -22.70 -58.17 33.52
C VAL A 677 -22.56 -58.21 31.99
N GLN A 678 -21.55 -58.94 31.50
CA GLN A 678 -21.23 -59.22 30.08
C GLN A 678 -22.35 -59.96 29.30
N GLU A 679 -23.46 -60.28 29.97
CA GLU A 679 -24.67 -60.88 29.37
C GLU A 679 -25.84 -59.90 29.26
N LYS A 680 -25.95 -58.89 30.11
CA LYS A 680 -27.07 -57.93 30.05
C LYS A 680 -26.97 -56.94 28.89
N GLU A 681 -25.77 -56.60 28.43
CA GLU A 681 -25.60 -55.75 27.24
C GLU A 681 -25.89 -56.51 25.93
N ARG A 682 -25.61 -57.82 25.90
CA ARG A 682 -26.10 -58.71 24.82
C ARG A 682 -27.62 -58.86 24.88
N ALA A 683 -28.15 -59.04 26.09
CA ALA A 683 -29.58 -59.03 26.31
C ALA A 683 -30.21 -57.68 25.93
N PHE A 684 -29.47 -56.56 25.91
CA PHE A 684 -29.94 -55.23 25.43
C PHE A 684 -30.07 -55.10 23.89
N GLU A 685 -30.19 -56.26 23.25
CA GLU A 685 -31.43 -56.60 22.55
C GLU A 685 -31.46 -56.16 21.07
N GLU A 686 -31.46 -57.11 20.13
CA GLU A 686 -32.61 -57.99 19.85
C GLU A 686 -33.97 -57.26 19.76
N MET A 687 -34.37 -56.39 20.71
CA MET A 687 -35.46 -55.41 20.50
C MET A 687 -35.18 -54.54 19.28
N ARG A 688 -33.94 -54.08 19.12
CA ARG A 688 -33.50 -53.34 17.92
C ARG A 688 -33.63 -54.17 16.63
N SER A 689 -33.61 -55.50 16.75
CA SER A 689 -33.93 -56.44 15.67
C SER A 689 -35.44 -56.70 15.51
N ARG A 690 -36.23 -56.63 16.59
CA ARG A 690 -37.70 -56.72 16.57
C ARG A 690 -38.30 -55.51 15.82
N GLU A 691 -37.86 -54.29 16.14
CA GLU A 691 -38.35 -53.06 15.50
C GLU A 691 -38.16 -53.07 13.97
N MET A 692 -36.94 -53.33 13.49
CA MET A 692 -36.65 -53.21 12.06
C MET A 692 -37.28 -54.35 11.22
N LYS A 693 -37.59 -55.50 11.82
CA LYS A 693 -38.35 -56.57 11.14
C LYS A 693 -39.77 -56.13 10.78
N ALA A 694 -40.44 -55.36 11.64
CA ALA A 694 -41.76 -54.79 11.33
C ALA A 694 -41.72 -53.82 10.13
N ILE A 695 -40.64 -53.05 9.99
CA ILE A 695 -40.44 -52.10 8.87
C ILE A 695 -40.19 -52.83 7.55
N ASN A 696 -39.51 -53.99 7.57
CA ASN A 696 -39.34 -54.81 6.37
C ASN A 696 -40.68 -55.33 5.86
N HIS A 697 -41.56 -55.86 6.74
CA HIS A 697 -42.87 -56.39 6.34
C HIS A 697 -43.73 -55.34 5.63
N LEU A 698 -43.83 -54.12 6.17
CA LEU A 698 -44.63 -53.03 5.56
C LEU A 698 -44.10 -52.54 4.20
N LYS A 699 -42.84 -52.82 3.84
CA LYS A 699 -42.31 -52.55 2.50
C LYS A 699 -42.45 -53.74 1.53
N GLU A 700 -42.52 -54.96 2.05
CA GLU A 700 -42.77 -56.14 1.23
C GLU A 700 -44.22 -56.18 0.72
N ASP A 701 -45.18 -55.67 1.51
CA ASP A 701 -46.55 -55.38 1.03
C ASP A 701 -46.59 -54.36 -0.14
N ALA A 702 -45.63 -53.43 -0.19
CA ALA A 702 -45.53 -52.43 -1.26
C ALA A 702 -44.84 -52.95 -2.53
N LYS A 703 -44.05 -54.03 -2.43
CA LYS A 703 -43.45 -54.74 -3.57
C LYS A 703 -44.55 -55.41 -4.41
N ASN A 704 -45.39 -56.22 -3.76
CA ASN A 704 -46.39 -57.07 -4.42
C ASN A 704 -47.37 -56.26 -5.29
N ARG A 705 -47.87 -55.11 -4.79
CA ARG A 705 -48.81 -54.22 -5.52
C ARG A 705 -48.26 -53.57 -6.79
N LYS A 706 -46.94 -53.58 -7.01
CA LYS A 706 -46.34 -53.07 -8.25
C LYS A 706 -46.00 -54.19 -9.24
N GLU A 707 -45.75 -55.40 -8.76
CA GLU A 707 -45.59 -56.59 -9.60
C GLU A 707 -46.92 -56.92 -10.31
N GLU A 708 -48.08 -56.65 -9.69
CA GLU A 708 -49.40 -56.67 -10.38
C GLU A 708 -49.43 -55.76 -11.63
N MET A 709 -48.92 -54.52 -11.51
CA MET A 709 -48.85 -53.51 -12.58
C MET A 709 -47.85 -53.84 -13.70
N GLU A 710 -46.97 -54.84 -13.51
CA GLU A 710 -46.05 -55.31 -14.56
C GLU A 710 -46.82 -56.07 -15.66
N THR A 711 -47.86 -56.81 -15.28
CA THR A 711 -48.54 -57.78 -16.16
C THR A 711 -49.51 -57.16 -17.17
N GLU A 712 -50.33 -56.18 -16.75
CA GLU A 712 -51.37 -55.58 -17.60
C GLU A 712 -50.78 -54.85 -18.83
N ARG A 713 -49.62 -54.20 -18.65
CA ARG A 713 -49.01 -53.37 -19.71
C ARG A 713 -48.38 -54.21 -20.84
N HIS A 714 -47.97 -55.44 -20.56
CA HIS A 714 -47.51 -56.38 -21.59
C HIS A 714 -48.65 -56.92 -22.48
N ARG A 715 -49.93 -56.78 -22.09
CA ARG A 715 -51.05 -57.07 -23.01
C ARG A 715 -51.16 -56.01 -24.12
N MET A 716 -50.99 -54.74 -23.77
CA MET A 716 -51.10 -53.60 -24.68
C MET A 716 -49.99 -53.53 -25.75
N GLU A 717 -48.83 -54.18 -25.51
CA GLU A 717 -47.73 -54.24 -26.48
C GLU A 717 -48.10 -55.05 -27.73
N LYS A 718 -49.04 -56.00 -27.65
CA LYS A 718 -49.41 -56.85 -28.78
C LYS A 718 -50.52 -56.26 -29.65
N GLU A 719 -51.65 -55.88 -29.04
CA GLU A 719 -52.86 -55.43 -29.78
C GLU A 719 -52.58 -54.21 -30.68
N ARG A 720 -51.70 -53.29 -30.27
CA ARG A 720 -51.40 -52.08 -31.07
C ARG A 720 -50.48 -52.35 -32.27
N GLN A 721 -49.76 -53.46 -32.31
CA GLN A 721 -49.00 -53.85 -33.50
C GLN A 721 -49.92 -54.37 -34.63
N GLU A 722 -51.16 -54.77 -34.31
CA GLU A 722 -52.16 -55.22 -35.29
C GLU A 722 -53.04 -54.07 -35.81
N ILE A 723 -53.46 -53.12 -34.96
CA ILE A 723 -54.55 -52.18 -35.30
C ILE A 723 -54.21 -51.18 -36.42
N GLU A 724 -53.16 -50.38 -36.31
CA GLU A 724 -52.93 -49.26 -37.26
C GLU A 724 -52.27 -49.70 -38.58
N LEU A 725 -52.01 -50.99 -38.74
CA LEU A 725 -51.78 -51.61 -40.04
C LEU A 725 -53.03 -51.48 -40.93
N ASN A 726 -54.24 -51.52 -40.34
CA ASN A 726 -55.50 -51.35 -41.04
C ASN A 726 -55.81 -49.89 -41.41
N LYS A 727 -55.36 -48.88 -40.66
CA LYS A 727 -55.67 -47.48 -40.99
C LYS A 727 -54.76 -46.85 -42.06
N LYS A 728 -53.92 -47.66 -42.71
CA LYS A 728 -53.45 -47.40 -44.08
C LYS A 728 -54.53 -47.62 -45.15
N GLN A 729 -55.72 -48.11 -44.77
CA GLN A 729 -56.81 -48.51 -45.68
C GLN A 729 -58.21 -48.04 -45.22
N LEU A 730 -58.30 -47.07 -44.32
CA LEU A 730 -59.55 -46.46 -43.84
C LEU A 730 -59.33 -44.94 -43.67
N GLU A 731 -59.04 -44.24 -44.77
CA GLU A 731 -59.96 -43.78 -45.84
C GLU A 731 -60.42 -42.34 -45.50
N GLU A 732 -60.30 -41.32 -46.36
CA GLU A 732 -60.67 -41.23 -47.79
C GLU A 732 -62.19 -41.09 -48.01
N THR A 733 -63.01 -41.40 -46.99
CA THR A 733 -64.48 -41.36 -47.06
C THR A 733 -65.12 -40.56 -45.94
N SER A 734 -65.81 -39.48 -46.33
CA SER A 734 -66.79 -38.69 -45.56
C SER A 734 -66.35 -38.04 -44.23
N ILE A 735 -66.60 -36.76 -43.94
CA ILE A 735 -67.67 -35.83 -44.38
C ILE A 735 -69.06 -36.21 -43.80
N ASP A 736 -70.00 -35.29 -43.95
CA ASP A 736 -71.46 -35.48 -43.90
C ASP A 736 -72.17 -35.48 -42.55
N ILE A 737 -71.97 -36.46 -41.68
CA ILE A 737 -73.00 -36.79 -40.67
C ILE A 737 -72.74 -36.09 -39.32
N SER A 738 -73.05 -34.78 -39.17
CA SER A 738 -74.38 -34.16 -39.03
C SER A 738 -75.11 -34.44 -37.71
N LYS A 739 -75.48 -33.34 -37.03
CA LYS A 739 -76.78 -33.10 -36.36
C LYS A 739 -77.16 -34.02 -35.18
N ASP A 740 -77.22 -33.47 -33.96
CA ASP A 740 -78.49 -33.17 -33.23
C ASP A 740 -78.36 -33.07 -31.67
N ILE A 741 -78.99 -32.01 -31.10
CA ILE A 741 -79.89 -32.00 -29.90
C ILE A 741 -79.36 -32.50 -28.52
N GLU A 742 -79.60 -31.97 -27.30
CA GLU A 742 -80.02 -30.68 -26.65
C GLU A 742 -80.52 -31.00 -25.19
N ALA A 743 -80.39 -30.04 -24.23
CA ALA A 743 -81.27 -29.75 -23.04
C ALA A 743 -80.95 -30.11 -21.53
N ALA A 744 -81.14 -29.08 -20.64
CA ALA A 744 -81.49 -29.07 -19.17
C ALA A 744 -80.40 -29.15 -18.04
N ARG A 745 -80.53 -28.75 -16.73
CA ARG A 745 -81.35 -27.78 -15.88
C ARG A 745 -80.66 -27.48 -14.48
N MET A 746 -81.30 -26.97 -13.38
CA MET A 746 -80.63 -26.16 -12.29
C MET A 746 -81.11 -26.25 -10.79
N GLY A 747 -80.29 -25.79 -9.78
CA GLY A 747 -80.45 -25.95 -8.28
C GLY A 747 -80.02 -24.77 -7.32
N LYS A 748 -79.94 -24.99 -5.96
CA LYS A 748 -79.85 -23.97 -4.81
C LYS A 748 -79.31 -24.57 -3.45
N ILE A 749 -79.09 -23.93 -2.25
CA ILE A 749 -78.36 -22.72 -1.70
C ILE A 749 -78.39 -22.64 -0.10
N GLY A 750 -77.31 -22.17 0.60
CA GLY A 750 -77.28 -21.56 1.99
C GLY A 750 -77.00 -22.44 3.26
N ALA A 751 -76.80 -21.99 4.54
CA ALA A 751 -76.30 -20.74 5.23
C ALA A 751 -76.24 -20.89 6.82
N GLY A 752 -75.48 -20.08 7.62
CA GLY A 752 -75.50 -20.10 9.14
C GLY A 752 -74.51 -19.21 9.98
N LYS A 753 -74.76 -18.95 11.29
CA LYS A 753 -74.04 -18.01 12.23
C LYS A 753 -73.14 -18.69 13.30
N GLY A 754 -72.18 -17.97 13.92
CA GLY A 754 -71.39 -18.40 15.09
C GLY A 754 -70.91 -17.28 16.06
N LYS A 755 -70.70 -17.61 17.34
CA LYS A 755 -70.26 -16.76 18.50
C LYS A 755 -68.87 -17.23 19.01
N SER A 756 -68.09 -16.52 19.84
CA SER A 756 -67.99 -15.09 20.20
C SER A 756 -66.77 -14.90 21.14
N PHE A 757 -65.98 -13.84 20.91
CA PHE A 757 -64.66 -13.56 21.54
C PHE A 757 -63.56 -14.56 21.19
#